data_AF-A0A7Y7NY51-F1
#
_entry.id   AF-A0A7Y7NY51-F1
#
_cell.length_a   1.000
_cell.length_b   1.000
_cell.length_c   1.000
_cell.angle_alpha   90.00
_cell.angle_beta   90.00
_cell.angle_gamma   90.00
#
_symmetry.space_group_name_H-M   'P 1'
#
loop_
_entity.id
_entity.type
_entity.pdbx_description
1 polymer ?
#
loop_
_entity_poly.entity_id
_entity_poly.type
_entity_poly.pdbx_seq_one_letter_code
_entity_poly.pdbx_strand_id
1 'polypeptide(L)'
;MYNFKIKLATLLLLSTIFLCFDSFGQTKYYVNDGSTTGDVWCTGIGNNSAGRGLNPASPKLTLTSLLTEYGAILTPGDTIKIETGTYNNEANLTFNKLGITFLGAGNNLTIIDNLGAGLATNFFMYVTGNNVTFKNLTLQGYENNGTQTPGHSGQALTIGNGATGILVENVILSNNGASGGNPSIVLLANSSATIKGGGGFCNVWKTAYTGGVEVFGDYITLNIQDYILSYNYKTGAYDGGGLLMNNYSGGTENPMTHTTVNITNTKFFSNEASDGGAISQRGGVLNVTDCIIDGNMAGQTSTPIYGAGLRMTGGTATFTRTAFTNNINGTSGGTLRGAAIGLFSLNTNIQLTLNNCYFSGNNGAEGDDIYADKNSAKTVNVFASNTTFSGSADAIFNKDADLIQLTNCGNPTVAGSNSPPVTKVNILAPASFTSPTTPSFTGGCGTIVLPVELTYFNGNCTENGAKLKWQTASEQNNDYFNVEKSYDGVNFNVIGKVNGNGNSNSIINYQFEDYEFSGNKNYYRLTQFDFNGESAESNIIFVQNNCSQNNNTIIDAYFNSENNGITITSKKDDESLSEIFLTDLAGRIVLTQSMELTLKTTLPIPNSISNSIYILGVKNSNQTFFKKILVNKQ
;
A
#
# COMPACT_ATOMS: atom_id res chain seq x y z
N MET A 1 34.55 -54.18 -30.98
CA MET A 1 35.52 -53.36 -30.19
C MET A 1 35.92 -52.03 -30.84
N TYR A 2 35.85 -51.87 -32.18
CA TYR A 2 36.26 -50.62 -32.86
C TYR A 2 35.28 -49.44 -32.64
N ASN A 3 33.96 -49.69 -32.66
CA ASN A 3 32.93 -48.65 -32.44
C ASN A 3 32.85 -48.12 -31.00
N PHE A 4 33.39 -48.83 -30.02
CA PHE A 4 33.39 -48.40 -28.62
C PHE A 4 34.54 -47.41 -28.33
N LYS A 5 35.67 -47.55 -29.03
CA LYS A 5 36.82 -46.64 -28.92
C LYS A 5 36.56 -45.29 -29.58
N ILE A 6 35.79 -45.25 -30.66
CA ILE A 6 35.42 -44.00 -31.34
C ILE A 6 34.46 -43.19 -30.46
N LYS A 7 33.44 -43.81 -29.85
CA LYS A 7 32.54 -43.13 -28.89
C LYS A 7 33.27 -42.61 -27.65
N LEU A 8 34.24 -43.37 -27.12
CA LEU A 8 35.03 -42.92 -25.96
C LEU A 8 35.98 -41.77 -26.32
N ALA A 9 36.53 -41.74 -27.54
CA ALA A 9 37.36 -40.64 -28.02
C ALA A 9 36.55 -39.36 -28.29
N THR A 10 35.31 -39.47 -28.78
CA THR A 10 34.41 -38.30 -28.92
C THR A 10 33.90 -37.80 -27.57
N LEU A 11 33.67 -38.69 -26.60
CA LEU A 11 33.31 -38.30 -25.22
C LEU A 11 34.48 -37.66 -24.47
N LEU A 12 35.72 -38.17 -24.69
CA LEU A 12 36.91 -37.54 -24.11
C LEU A 12 37.21 -36.19 -24.75
N LEU A 13 37.05 -36.03 -26.08
CA LEU A 13 37.21 -34.73 -26.74
C LEU A 13 36.16 -33.70 -26.27
N LEU A 14 34.91 -34.12 -26.05
CA LEU A 14 33.89 -33.25 -25.44
C LEU A 14 34.21 -32.92 -23.96
N SER A 15 34.82 -33.85 -23.21
CA SER A 15 35.23 -33.58 -21.81
C SER A 15 36.45 -32.67 -21.70
N THR A 16 37.37 -32.70 -22.67
CA THR A 16 38.52 -31.78 -22.71
C THR A 16 38.18 -30.39 -23.25
N ILE A 17 37.04 -30.23 -23.95
CA ILE A 17 36.48 -28.93 -24.30
C ILE A 17 35.65 -28.34 -23.12
N PHE A 18 35.24 -29.17 -22.16
CA PHE A 18 34.53 -28.75 -20.95
C PHE A 18 35.43 -28.39 -19.76
N LEU A 19 36.76 -28.60 -19.86
CA LEU A 19 37.72 -28.28 -18.81
C LEU A 19 38.44 -26.94 -19.00
N CYS A 20 37.92 -26.08 -19.87
CA CYS A 20 38.39 -24.69 -20.02
C CYS A 20 37.23 -23.68 -20.02
N PHE A 21 36.17 -23.98 -19.27
CA PHE A 21 35.39 -22.93 -18.65
C PHE A 21 35.90 -22.84 -17.23
N ASP A 22 36.96 -22.04 -17.05
CA ASP A 22 37.18 -21.38 -15.76
C ASP A 22 35.83 -20.90 -15.26
N SER A 23 35.60 -21.02 -13.96
CA SER A 23 34.50 -20.34 -13.30
C SER A 23 34.50 -18.88 -13.78
N PHE A 24 33.62 -18.52 -14.72
CA PHE A 24 33.44 -17.12 -15.08
C PHE A 24 33.03 -16.45 -13.78
N GLY A 25 33.96 -15.69 -13.21
CA GLY A 25 33.71 -14.95 -11.99
C GLY A 25 32.51 -14.05 -12.26
N GLN A 26 31.51 -14.12 -11.40
CA GLN A 26 30.36 -13.22 -11.43
C GLN A 26 30.89 -11.79 -11.53
N THR A 27 30.66 -11.15 -12.67
CA THR A 27 31.18 -9.81 -12.91
C THR A 27 30.20 -8.80 -12.34
N LYS A 28 30.74 -7.84 -11.59
CA LYS A 28 29.99 -6.70 -11.08
C LYS A 28 30.22 -5.52 -12.00
N TYR A 29 29.13 -5.05 -12.58
CA TYR A 29 29.08 -3.86 -13.39
C TYR A 29 28.53 -2.70 -12.56
N TYR A 30 29.02 -1.49 -12.78
CA TYR A 30 28.69 -0.32 -11.96
C TYR A 30 28.17 0.82 -12.84
N VAL A 31 26.99 1.31 -12.50
CA VAL A 31 26.35 2.52 -13.04
C VAL A 31 26.22 3.50 -11.88
N ASN A 32 26.72 4.72 -12.05
CA ASN A 32 26.56 5.79 -11.09
C ASN A 32 26.10 7.07 -11.80
N ASP A 33 25.41 7.97 -11.10
CA ASP A 33 25.00 9.25 -11.66
C ASP A 33 26.17 10.26 -11.66
N GLY A 34 25.89 11.54 -11.85
CA GLY A 34 26.90 12.60 -11.83
C GLY A 34 27.43 12.98 -10.44
N SER A 35 27.05 12.24 -9.40
CA SER A 35 27.33 12.50 -7.98
C SER A 35 28.04 11.31 -7.33
N THR A 36 28.67 11.56 -6.18
CA THR A 36 29.10 10.48 -5.25
C THR A 36 28.43 10.62 -3.88
N THR A 37 27.42 11.48 -3.78
CA THR A 37 26.78 11.81 -2.51
C THR A 37 25.78 10.74 -2.17
N GLY A 38 26.00 10.01 -1.08
CA GLY A 38 25.12 8.92 -0.65
C GLY A 38 25.33 7.61 -1.41
N ASP A 39 26.39 7.49 -2.21
CA ASP A 39 26.76 6.25 -2.90
C ASP A 39 27.05 5.13 -1.90
N VAL A 40 26.52 3.95 -2.18
CA VAL A 40 26.71 2.72 -1.42
C VAL A 40 27.90 1.92 -1.95
N TRP A 41 28.13 1.88 -3.27
CA TRP A 41 29.24 1.12 -3.86
C TRP A 41 30.28 1.94 -4.61
N CYS A 42 29.88 2.94 -5.40
CA CYS A 42 30.77 3.70 -6.27
C CYS A 42 31.60 4.71 -5.49
N THR A 43 32.85 4.89 -5.93
CA THR A 43 33.79 5.87 -5.34
C THR A 43 34.16 6.98 -6.32
N GLY A 44 33.60 6.94 -7.54
CA GLY A 44 33.78 7.95 -8.57
C GLY A 44 32.47 8.16 -9.32
N ILE A 45 32.28 9.35 -9.88
CA ILE A 45 31.08 9.69 -10.65
C ILE A 45 30.97 8.88 -11.94
N GLY A 46 29.75 8.72 -12.42
CA GLY A 46 29.45 8.11 -13.71
C GLY A 46 30.04 8.89 -14.89
N ASN A 47 30.61 8.16 -15.85
CA ASN A 47 31.03 8.75 -17.13
C ASN A 47 30.84 7.75 -18.29
N ASN A 48 30.05 8.09 -19.30
CA ASN A 48 29.81 7.17 -20.43
C ASN A 48 31.00 7.02 -21.38
N SER A 49 31.84 8.05 -21.50
CA SER A 49 33.00 8.04 -22.40
C SER A 49 34.25 7.44 -21.76
N ALA A 50 34.55 7.83 -20.52
CA ALA A 50 35.76 7.42 -19.80
C ALA A 50 35.50 6.34 -18.75
N GLY A 51 34.27 6.24 -18.23
CA GLY A 51 33.89 5.23 -17.26
C GLY A 51 33.80 3.86 -17.92
N ARG A 52 34.43 2.85 -17.33
CA ARG A 52 34.39 1.48 -17.86
C ARG A 52 33.25 0.66 -17.29
N GLY A 53 32.67 1.03 -16.15
CA GLY A 53 31.62 0.26 -15.50
C GLY A 53 32.08 -1.07 -14.91
N LEU A 54 33.39 -1.36 -14.86
CA LEU A 54 33.94 -2.63 -14.36
C LEU A 54 34.52 -2.53 -12.94
N ASN A 55 34.54 -1.33 -12.36
CA ASN A 55 34.96 -1.11 -10.98
C ASN A 55 34.29 0.14 -10.38
N PRO A 56 34.21 0.25 -9.04
CA PRO A 56 33.56 1.36 -8.35
C PRO A 56 34.14 2.76 -8.63
N ALA A 57 35.41 2.87 -8.99
CA ALA A 57 36.06 4.17 -9.20
C ALA A 57 35.87 4.71 -10.63
N SER A 58 35.33 3.89 -11.54
CA SER A 58 35.11 4.24 -12.93
C SER A 58 33.78 3.66 -13.45
N PRO A 59 32.63 4.03 -12.84
CA PRO A 59 31.32 3.54 -13.27
C PRO A 59 30.86 4.18 -14.59
N LYS A 60 29.93 3.52 -15.29
CA LYS A 60 29.18 4.14 -16.40
C LYS A 60 28.20 5.16 -15.84
N LEU A 61 27.88 6.19 -16.63
CA LEU A 61 26.88 7.20 -16.23
C LEU A 61 25.46 6.70 -16.39
N THR A 62 25.19 5.88 -17.40
CA THR A 62 23.85 5.37 -17.71
C THR A 62 23.85 3.85 -17.86
N LEU A 63 22.74 3.24 -17.45
CA LEU A 63 22.45 1.83 -17.68
C LEU A 63 22.41 1.55 -19.18
N THR A 64 21.81 2.43 -19.97
CA THR A 64 21.78 2.33 -21.43
C THR A 64 23.19 2.22 -22.02
N SER A 65 24.15 3.05 -21.58
CA SER A 65 25.53 2.97 -22.06
C SER A 65 26.20 1.66 -21.64
N LEU A 66 25.93 1.19 -20.42
CA LEU A 66 26.48 -0.06 -19.91
C LEU A 66 25.97 -1.26 -20.72
N LEU A 67 24.66 -1.33 -20.96
CA LEU A 67 24.04 -2.40 -21.74
C LEU A 67 24.45 -2.34 -23.21
N THR A 68 24.69 -1.15 -23.77
CA THR A 68 25.21 -1.01 -25.15
C THR A 68 26.62 -1.59 -25.29
N GLU A 69 27.48 -1.36 -24.30
CA GLU A 69 28.88 -1.82 -24.36
C GLU A 69 29.03 -3.29 -23.95
N TYR A 70 28.39 -3.71 -22.88
CA TYR A 70 28.60 -5.02 -22.26
C TYR A 70 27.45 -6.00 -22.48
N GLY A 71 26.28 -5.53 -22.93
CA GLY A 71 25.07 -6.34 -23.04
C GLY A 71 25.25 -7.62 -23.86
N ALA A 72 26.10 -7.62 -24.88
CA ALA A 72 26.38 -8.81 -25.69
C ALA A 72 27.15 -9.90 -24.94
N ILE A 73 28.00 -9.52 -23.97
CA ILE A 73 28.94 -10.41 -23.28
C ILE A 73 28.54 -10.74 -21.84
N LEU A 74 27.42 -10.19 -21.34
CA LEU A 74 26.87 -10.56 -20.04
C LEU A 74 26.63 -12.07 -19.94
N THR A 75 27.03 -12.66 -18.82
CA THR A 75 26.91 -14.09 -18.53
C THR A 75 26.07 -14.34 -17.26
N PRO A 76 25.42 -15.52 -17.14
CA PRO A 76 24.60 -15.83 -15.96
C PRO A 76 25.36 -15.67 -14.65
N GLY A 77 24.77 -14.96 -13.69
CA GLY A 77 25.36 -14.63 -12.40
C GLY A 77 25.95 -13.22 -12.34
N ASP A 78 26.12 -12.53 -13.47
CA ASP A 78 26.57 -11.14 -13.48
C ASP A 78 25.55 -10.22 -12.81
N THR A 79 26.07 -9.17 -12.14
CA THR A 79 25.27 -8.18 -11.43
C THR A 79 25.58 -6.79 -11.97
N ILE A 80 24.56 -6.06 -12.38
CA ILE A 80 24.60 -4.63 -12.70
C ILE A 80 24.14 -3.88 -11.45
N LYS A 81 25.09 -3.23 -10.78
CA LYS A 81 24.84 -2.35 -9.64
C LYS A 81 24.54 -0.94 -10.14
N ILE A 82 23.38 -0.44 -9.78
CA ILE A 82 22.90 0.90 -10.10
C ILE A 82 22.92 1.67 -8.79
N GLU A 83 23.77 2.68 -8.70
CA GLU A 83 24.06 3.37 -7.45
C GLU A 83 22.86 4.18 -6.93
N THR A 84 23.01 4.76 -5.74
CA THR A 84 22.17 5.86 -5.27
C THR A 84 22.13 6.97 -6.30
N GLY A 85 20.95 7.51 -6.57
CA GLY A 85 20.78 8.61 -7.52
C GLY A 85 19.47 8.53 -8.28
N THR A 86 19.22 9.58 -9.08
CA THR A 86 18.10 9.64 -10.00
C THR A 86 18.59 9.53 -11.44
N TYR A 87 18.25 8.42 -12.08
CA TYR A 87 18.66 8.07 -13.45
C TYR A 87 17.57 8.43 -14.42
N ASN A 88 17.80 9.51 -15.18
CA ASN A 88 16.89 9.97 -16.21
C ASN A 88 17.22 9.35 -17.57
N ASN A 89 16.22 9.19 -18.43
CA ASN A 89 16.35 8.71 -19.81
C ASN A 89 16.79 7.25 -19.99
N GLU A 90 16.55 6.39 -18.99
CA GLU A 90 16.69 4.95 -19.16
C GLU A 90 15.38 4.39 -19.71
N ALA A 91 15.25 4.31 -21.04
CA ALA A 91 13.99 3.93 -21.67
C ALA A 91 14.16 3.06 -22.92
N ASN A 92 13.09 2.37 -23.27
CA ASN A 92 12.94 1.52 -24.44
C ASN A 92 13.98 0.39 -24.50
N LEU A 93 14.40 -0.11 -23.34
CA LEU A 93 15.41 -1.16 -23.24
C LEU A 93 14.79 -2.51 -23.57
N THR A 94 15.48 -3.34 -24.34
CA THR A 94 15.14 -4.75 -24.52
C THR A 94 16.25 -5.60 -23.91
N PHE A 95 15.89 -6.54 -23.06
CA PHE A 95 16.85 -7.37 -22.35
C PHE A 95 16.55 -8.86 -22.51
N ASN A 96 17.50 -9.59 -23.11
CA ASN A 96 17.32 -10.99 -23.51
C ASN A 96 18.36 -11.95 -22.91
N LYS A 97 19.18 -11.49 -21.94
CA LYS A 97 20.23 -12.30 -21.33
C LYS A 97 19.72 -13.11 -20.15
N LEU A 98 20.32 -14.28 -19.97
CA LEU A 98 19.98 -15.25 -18.92
C LEU A 98 20.70 -14.90 -17.61
N GLY A 99 19.99 -14.93 -16.48
CA GLY A 99 20.62 -15.02 -15.17
C GLY A 99 21.26 -13.72 -14.67
N ILE A 100 20.77 -12.56 -15.11
CA ILE A 100 21.37 -11.26 -14.78
C ILE A 100 20.59 -10.56 -13.68
N THR A 101 21.31 -9.93 -12.75
CA THR A 101 20.71 -9.14 -11.67
C THR A 101 20.93 -7.64 -11.89
N PHE A 102 19.85 -6.87 -11.94
CA PHE A 102 19.85 -5.41 -11.80
C PHE A 102 19.59 -5.08 -10.33
N LEU A 103 20.58 -4.48 -9.66
CA LEU A 103 20.56 -4.22 -8.23
C LEU A 103 20.73 -2.72 -7.97
N GLY A 104 19.67 -2.06 -7.49
CA GLY A 104 19.73 -0.71 -6.95
C GLY A 104 20.23 -0.70 -5.50
N ALA A 105 20.77 0.45 -5.07
CA ALA A 105 21.26 0.69 -3.72
C ALA A 105 20.15 0.59 -2.65
N GLY A 106 18.93 0.97 -3.03
CA GLY A 106 17.74 0.99 -2.17
C GLY A 106 16.53 1.45 -2.99
N ASN A 107 15.33 1.00 -2.64
CA ASN A 107 14.12 1.39 -3.39
C ASN A 107 13.82 2.90 -3.27
N ASN A 108 14.28 3.55 -2.21
CA ASN A 108 14.24 4.99 -1.92
C ASN A 108 15.50 5.74 -2.38
N LEU A 109 16.54 5.03 -2.83
CA LEU A 109 17.86 5.59 -3.17
C LEU A 109 18.13 5.58 -4.67
N THR A 110 17.84 4.45 -5.32
CA THR A 110 18.02 4.27 -6.75
C THR A 110 16.69 4.47 -7.43
N ILE A 111 16.53 5.64 -8.05
CA ILE A 111 15.29 6.04 -8.73
C ILE A 111 15.58 6.09 -10.23
N ILE A 112 14.95 5.21 -10.99
CA ILE A 112 14.95 5.28 -12.45
C ILE A 112 13.70 6.03 -12.86
N ASP A 113 13.90 7.26 -13.35
CA ASP A 113 12.84 8.25 -13.53
C ASP A 113 12.69 8.66 -15.01
N ASN A 114 11.45 8.64 -15.49
CA ASN A 114 11.09 9.10 -16.82
C ASN A 114 10.10 10.30 -16.81
N LEU A 115 9.72 10.85 -15.64
CA LEU A 115 8.80 11.99 -15.52
C LEU A 115 9.27 13.23 -16.30
N GLY A 116 10.58 13.42 -16.48
CA GLY A 116 11.17 14.54 -17.21
C GLY A 116 11.39 14.33 -18.72
N ALA A 117 11.13 13.13 -19.26
CA ALA A 117 11.55 12.77 -20.62
C ALA A 117 10.60 13.25 -21.73
N GLY A 118 9.44 13.83 -21.40
CA GLY A 118 8.56 14.55 -22.32
C GLY A 118 7.91 13.74 -23.47
N LEU A 119 8.17 12.44 -23.59
CA LEU A 119 7.65 11.58 -24.65
C LEU A 119 6.70 10.53 -24.09
N ALA A 120 5.49 10.47 -24.66
CA ALA A 120 4.43 9.59 -24.20
C ALA A 120 4.67 8.10 -24.53
N THR A 121 5.81 7.66 -25.10
CA THR A 121 6.00 6.27 -25.60
C THR A 121 7.14 5.49 -24.95
N ASN A 122 7.80 6.06 -23.94
CA ASN A 122 8.87 5.41 -23.21
C ASN A 122 8.37 4.35 -22.22
N PHE A 123 8.86 3.13 -22.37
CA PHE A 123 8.83 2.11 -21.32
C PHE A 123 10.21 1.93 -20.69
N PHE A 124 10.34 1.33 -19.49
CA PHE A 124 11.66 1.04 -18.93
C PHE A 124 12.32 -0.11 -19.69
N MET A 125 11.74 -1.31 -19.59
CA MET A 125 12.37 -2.51 -20.13
C MET A 125 11.39 -3.59 -20.57
N TYR A 126 11.64 -4.17 -21.76
CA TYR A 126 11.04 -5.41 -22.22
C TYR A 126 12.02 -6.58 -22.00
N VAL A 127 11.64 -7.48 -21.08
CA VAL A 127 12.45 -8.63 -20.66
C VAL A 127 11.99 -9.88 -21.39
N THR A 128 12.92 -10.49 -22.12
CA THR A 128 12.74 -11.74 -22.86
C THR A 128 13.74 -12.82 -22.43
N GLY A 129 14.72 -12.47 -21.60
CA GLY A 129 15.69 -13.39 -21.01
C GLY A 129 15.13 -14.09 -19.76
N ASN A 130 15.61 -15.31 -19.48
CA ASN A 130 15.20 -16.06 -18.30
C ASN A 130 16.03 -15.68 -17.06
N ASN A 131 15.53 -15.98 -15.86
CA ASN A 131 16.23 -15.82 -14.60
C ASN A 131 16.79 -14.39 -14.36
N VAL A 132 16.07 -13.36 -14.84
CA VAL A 132 16.46 -11.97 -14.64
C VAL A 132 15.88 -11.45 -13.33
N THR A 133 16.69 -10.76 -12.54
CA THR A 133 16.30 -10.19 -11.25
C THR A 133 16.38 -8.67 -11.28
N PHE A 134 15.34 -7.99 -10.80
CA PHE A 134 15.35 -6.57 -10.45
C PHE A 134 15.20 -6.44 -8.94
N LYS A 135 16.09 -5.68 -8.30
CA LYS A 135 16.12 -5.57 -6.85
C LYS A 135 16.41 -4.16 -6.34
N ASN A 136 15.70 -3.73 -5.30
CA ASN A 136 16.00 -2.53 -4.51
C ASN A 136 16.07 -1.23 -5.33
N LEU A 137 15.04 -0.93 -6.13
CA LEU A 137 14.99 0.28 -6.95
C LEU A 137 13.56 0.78 -7.16
N THR A 138 13.42 2.05 -7.55
CA THR A 138 12.15 2.61 -8.02
C THR A 138 12.16 2.76 -9.54
N LEU A 139 11.07 2.36 -10.19
CA LEU A 139 10.76 2.65 -11.58
C LEU A 139 9.55 3.58 -11.62
N GLN A 140 9.75 4.81 -12.10
CA GLN A 140 8.69 5.81 -12.10
C GLN A 140 8.59 6.65 -13.37
N GLY A 141 7.38 7.15 -13.62
CA GLY A 141 7.13 8.14 -14.67
C GLY A 141 7.18 7.61 -16.10
N TYR A 142 7.05 6.30 -16.29
CA TYR A 142 7.04 5.73 -17.64
C TYR A 142 5.68 5.88 -18.31
N GLU A 143 5.72 6.12 -19.62
CA GLU A 143 4.56 6.43 -20.45
C GLU A 143 4.68 5.60 -21.72
N ASN A 144 3.91 4.53 -21.88
CA ASN A 144 3.98 3.69 -23.08
C ASN A 144 2.68 3.81 -23.90
N ASN A 145 2.54 4.93 -24.61
CA ASN A 145 1.40 5.32 -25.46
C ASN A 145 1.68 5.03 -26.96
N GLY A 146 2.72 4.26 -27.30
CA GLY A 146 3.15 4.03 -28.68
C GLY A 146 2.14 3.20 -29.48
N THR A 147 1.37 3.85 -30.36
CA THR A 147 0.45 3.29 -31.37
C THR A 147 -0.13 1.91 -31.03
N GLN A 148 -1.25 1.80 -30.31
CA GLN A 148 -2.00 0.54 -30.31
C GLN A 148 -3.39 0.65 -29.66
N THR A 149 -4.42 0.34 -30.43
CA THR A 149 -5.50 -0.55 -29.97
C THR A 149 -4.91 -1.66 -29.09
N PRO A 150 -5.55 -2.05 -27.97
CA PRO A 150 -4.91 -2.55 -26.75
C PRO A 150 -3.66 -3.41 -27.01
N GLY A 151 -2.47 -2.82 -26.85
CA GLY A 151 -1.21 -3.55 -26.89
C GLY A 151 -0.86 -3.94 -25.47
N HIS A 152 -0.77 -5.24 -25.17
CA HIS A 152 -0.52 -5.75 -23.81
C HIS A 152 0.96 -5.58 -23.44
N SER A 153 1.37 -4.34 -23.17
CA SER A 153 2.75 -3.99 -22.81
C SER A 153 2.77 -3.17 -21.54
N GLY A 154 3.78 -3.35 -20.70
CA GLY A 154 3.94 -2.57 -19.48
C GLY A 154 4.42 -1.15 -19.76
N GLN A 155 4.04 -0.23 -18.89
CA GLN A 155 4.59 1.12 -18.86
C GLN A 155 6.02 1.09 -18.33
N ALA A 156 6.28 0.44 -17.19
CA ALA A 156 7.64 0.22 -16.75
C ALA A 156 8.17 -1.11 -17.31
N LEU A 157 7.60 -2.23 -16.89
CA LEU A 157 8.15 -3.56 -17.18
C LEU A 157 7.21 -4.41 -18.03
N THR A 158 7.73 -4.93 -19.14
CA THR A 158 7.08 -6.02 -19.88
C THR A 158 7.91 -7.28 -19.72
N ILE A 159 7.28 -8.38 -19.31
CA ILE A 159 7.90 -9.71 -19.27
C ILE A 159 7.20 -10.55 -20.33
N GLY A 160 7.95 -11.06 -21.32
CA GLY A 160 7.33 -11.78 -22.41
C GLY A 160 8.28 -12.63 -23.22
N ASN A 161 7.81 -13.07 -24.38
CA ASN A 161 8.52 -13.99 -25.27
C ASN A 161 9.00 -15.28 -24.56
N GLY A 162 8.21 -15.78 -23.60
CA GLY A 162 8.52 -16.99 -22.85
C GLY A 162 9.56 -16.81 -21.73
N ALA A 163 9.81 -15.58 -21.29
CA ALA A 163 10.72 -15.29 -20.19
C ALA A 163 10.22 -15.91 -18.87
N THR A 164 11.05 -16.73 -18.24
CA THR A 164 10.70 -17.45 -17.00
C THR A 164 11.74 -17.23 -15.91
N GLY A 165 11.33 -17.39 -14.66
CA GLY A 165 12.21 -17.21 -13.50
C GLY A 165 12.52 -15.75 -13.21
N ILE A 166 11.65 -14.82 -13.63
CA ILE A 166 11.84 -13.40 -13.36
C ILE A 166 11.57 -13.10 -11.89
N LEU A 167 12.45 -12.33 -11.26
CA LEU A 167 12.26 -11.86 -9.89
C LEU A 167 12.24 -10.33 -9.86
N VAL A 168 11.19 -9.76 -9.27
CA VAL A 168 11.05 -8.33 -8.98
C VAL A 168 10.94 -8.21 -7.46
N GLU A 169 12.05 -7.94 -6.78
CA GLU A 169 12.13 -7.95 -5.31
C GLU A 169 12.43 -6.55 -4.77
N ASN A 170 11.60 -6.05 -3.87
CA ASN A 170 11.75 -4.73 -3.27
C ASN A 170 11.87 -3.62 -4.35
N VAL A 171 11.00 -3.69 -5.35
CA VAL A 171 10.91 -2.71 -6.44
C VAL A 171 9.61 -1.93 -6.32
N ILE A 172 9.72 -0.61 -6.42
CA ILE A 172 8.57 0.29 -6.42
C ILE A 172 8.25 0.66 -7.88
N LEU A 173 7.01 0.45 -8.28
CA LEU A 173 6.46 0.88 -9.56
C LEU A 173 5.50 2.03 -9.28
N SER A 174 5.92 3.27 -9.51
CA SER A 174 5.10 4.43 -9.13
C SER A 174 4.91 5.46 -10.24
N ASN A 175 3.76 6.15 -10.23
CA ASN A 175 3.48 7.27 -11.14
C ASN A 175 3.67 6.91 -12.64
N ASN A 176 3.52 5.64 -13.02
CA ASN A 176 3.58 5.25 -14.41
C ASN A 176 2.21 5.54 -15.06
N GLY A 177 2.22 6.03 -16.30
CA GLY A 177 1.01 6.16 -17.09
C GLY A 177 0.18 7.41 -16.89
N ALA A 178 0.79 8.52 -16.49
CA ALA A 178 0.13 9.82 -16.41
C ALA A 178 -0.49 10.27 -17.75
N SER A 179 -0.01 9.79 -18.91
CA SER A 179 -0.60 10.01 -20.24
C SER A 179 -1.54 8.87 -20.69
N GLY A 180 -1.41 7.68 -20.11
CA GLY A 180 -2.29 6.54 -20.35
C GLY A 180 -1.66 5.29 -20.94
N GLY A 181 -2.54 4.34 -21.25
CA GLY A 181 -2.29 3.29 -22.23
C GLY A 181 -2.18 1.87 -21.68
N ASN A 182 -1.54 1.66 -20.52
CA ASN A 182 -1.01 0.36 -20.16
C ASN A 182 -0.82 0.18 -18.63
N PRO A 183 -0.77 -1.05 -18.09
CA PRO A 183 -0.45 -1.27 -16.68
C PRO A 183 1.05 -1.06 -16.41
N SER A 184 1.43 -0.87 -15.15
CA SER A 184 2.84 -0.64 -14.77
C SER A 184 3.74 -1.82 -15.10
N ILE A 185 3.23 -3.04 -14.93
CA ILE A 185 3.90 -4.28 -15.30
C ILE A 185 2.95 -5.25 -16.01
N VAL A 186 3.43 -5.89 -17.09
CA VAL A 186 2.72 -6.94 -17.83
C VAL A 186 3.53 -8.22 -17.87
N LEU A 187 2.86 -9.36 -17.66
CA LEU A 187 3.33 -10.68 -18.05
C LEU A 187 2.55 -11.19 -19.27
N LEU A 188 3.28 -11.52 -20.33
CA LEU A 188 2.75 -12.10 -21.57
C LEU A 188 2.80 -13.64 -21.52
N ALA A 189 2.06 -14.27 -22.43
CA ALA A 189 1.97 -15.72 -22.56
C ALA A 189 3.32 -16.47 -22.45
N ASN A 190 3.28 -17.67 -21.86
CA ASN A 190 4.44 -18.55 -21.61
C ASN A 190 5.48 -18.02 -20.62
N SER A 191 5.18 -16.97 -19.86
CA SER A 191 6.14 -16.32 -18.96
C SER A 191 5.91 -16.65 -17.49
N SER A 192 6.94 -16.48 -16.64
CA SER A 192 6.78 -16.59 -15.19
C SER A 192 7.56 -15.56 -14.41
N ALA A 193 6.95 -15.05 -13.34
CA ALA A 193 7.58 -14.08 -12.45
C ALA A 193 7.17 -14.24 -10.99
N THR A 194 8.04 -13.78 -10.09
CA THR A 194 7.72 -13.51 -8.68
C THR A 194 7.95 -12.02 -8.42
N ILE A 195 6.92 -11.35 -7.89
CA ILE A 195 6.95 -9.95 -7.48
C ILE A 195 6.82 -9.93 -5.95
N LYS A 196 7.77 -9.33 -5.23
CA LYS A 196 7.72 -9.33 -3.77
C LYS A 196 8.34 -8.13 -3.07
N GLY A 197 7.83 -7.78 -1.89
CA GLY A 197 8.43 -6.81 -0.98
C GLY A 197 8.42 -5.35 -1.42
N GLY A 198 7.77 -5.02 -2.53
CA GLY A 198 7.67 -3.66 -3.08
C GLY A 198 6.22 -3.19 -3.21
N GLY A 199 5.94 -2.37 -4.22
CA GLY A 199 4.54 -2.03 -4.51
C GLY A 199 4.32 -1.28 -5.82
N GLY A 200 3.09 -1.39 -6.33
CA GLY A 200 2.56 -0.60 -7.43
C GLY A 200 1.69 0.53 -6.88
N PHE A 201 2.17 1.77 -6.97
CA PHE A 201 1.57 2.93 -6.33
C PHE A 201 1.22 4.02 -7.34
N CYS A 202 0.00 4.55 -7.30
CA CYS A 202 -0.34 5.79 -7.99
C CYS A 202 -0.03 5.77 -9.50
N ASN A 203 -0.18 4.63 -10.16
CA ASN A 203 0.08 4.52 -11.59
C ASN A 203 -1.09 5.13 -12.37
N VAL A 204 -1.30 6.48 -12.34
CA VAL A 204 -2.56 7.21 -12.70
C VAL A 204 -2.50 8.75 -12.91
N TRP A 205 -3.42 9.29 -13.77
CA TRP A 205 -4.50 10.30 -13.43
C TRP A 205 -5.32 10.85 -14.62
N LYS A 206 -4.90 10.70 -15.89
CA LYS A 206 -5.59 11.43 -16.98
C LYS A 206 -6.41 10.61 -17.98
N THR A 207 -6.22 9.29 -18.10
CA THR A 207 -6.88 8.50 -19.15
C THR A 207 -7.16 7.03 -18.76
N ALA A 208 -7.91 6.32 -19.60
CA ALA A 208 -8.68 5.11 -19.30
C ALA A 208 -7.92 3.78 -19.05
N TYR A 209 -6.61 3.68 -19.19
CA TYR A 209 -5.98 2.36 -19.41
C TYR A 209 -4.91 1.93 -18.41
N THR A 210 -4.54 2.76 -17.45
CA THR A 210 -3.41 2.46 -16.56
C THR A 210 -3.81 1.62 -15.35
N GLY A 211 -2.87 0.89 -14.76
CA GLY A 211 -3.17 -0.10 -13.71
C GLY A 211 -1.91 -0.67 -13.09
N GLY A 212 -2.07 -1.55 -12.10
CA GLY A 212 -0.95 -2.18 -11.40
C GLY A 212 -0.30 -3.26 -12.25
N VAL A 213 -0.88 -4.46 -12.24
CA VAL A 213 -0.33 -5.67 -12.87
C VAL A 213 -1.31 -6.23 -13.90
N GLU A 214 -0.81 -6.66 -15.05
CA GLU A 214 -1.59 -7.45 -16.00
C GLU A 214 -0.93 -8.80 -16.30
N VAL A 215 -1.76 -9.83 -16.35
CA VAL A 215 -1.45 -11.15 -16.86
C VAL A 215 -2.25 -11.34 -18.14
N PHE A 216 -1.54 -11.35 -19.28
CA PHE A 216 -2.15 -11.42 -20.60
C PHE A 216 -1.70 -12.67 -21.38
N GLY A 217 -2.64 -13.59 -21.62
CA GLY A 217 -2.40 -14.82 -22.39
C GLY A 217 -2.60 -16.11 -21.58
N ASP A 218 -2.02 -17.22 -22.06
CA ASP A 218 -2.02 -18.51 -21.36
C ASP A 218 -0.59 -18.99 -21.03
N TYR A 219 -0.48 -20.05 -20.20
CA TYR A 219 0.79 -20.60 -19.71
C TYR A 219 1.61 -19.59 -18.89
N ILE A 220 0.94 -18.81 -18.04
CA ILE A 220 1.60 -17.84 -17.16
C ILE A 220 1.58 -18.32 -15.72
N THR A 221 2.70 -18.20 -15.01
CA THR A 221 2.74 -18.36 -13.55
C THR A 221 3.25 -17.09 -12.90
N LEU A 222 2.40 -16.45 -12.08
CA LEU A 222 2.75 -15.24 -11.34
C LEU A 222 2.58 -15.48 -9.84
N ASN A 223 3.62 -15.13 -9.07
CA ASN A 223 3.54 -15.07 -7.60
C ASN A 223 3.70 -13.62 -7.14
N ILE A 224 2.77 -13.11 -6.34
CA ILE A 224 2.84 -11.79 -5.70
C ILE A 224 2.88 -12.01 -4.18
N GLN A 225 3.89 -11.46 -3.49
CA GLN A 225 4.11 -11.72 -2.06
C GLN A 225 4.54 -10.46 -1.33
N ASP A 226 4.02 -10.20 -0.13
CA ASP A 226 4.47 -9.07 0.69
C ASP A 226 4.45 -7.74 -0.11
N TYR A 227 3.36 -7.52 -0.85
CA TYR A 227 3.29 -6.46 -1.85
C TYR A 227 2.12 -5.53 -1.58
N ILE A 228 2.20 -4.29 -2.09
CA ILE A 228 1.10 -3.33 -2.05
C ILE A 228 0.72 -2.94 -3.46
N LEU A 229 -0.56 -3.05 -3.78
CA LEU A 229 -1.17 -2.48 -4.98
C LEU A 229 -2.14 -1.42 -4.52
N SER A 230 -1.75 -0.15 -4.63
CA SER A 230 -2.61 0.93 -4.19
C SER A 230 -2.64 2.10 -5.15
N TYR A 231 -3.79 2.77 -5.19
CA TYR A 231 -4.00 3.93 -6.05
C TYR A 231 -3.67 3.63 -7.53
N ASN A 232 -3.99 2.43 -8.02
CA ASN A 232 -3.91 2.11 -9.44
C ASN A 232 -5.30 2.27 -10.06
N TYR A 233 -5.42 3.00 -11.17
CA TYR A 233 -6.73 3.40 -11.72
C TYR A 233 -6.83 3.15 -13.22
N LYS A 234 -7.85 2.38 -13.60
CA LYS A 234 -8.14 1.98 -14.98
C LYS A 234 -9.55 2.36 -15.39
N THR A 235 -9.73 3.47 -16.10
CA THR A 235 -11.06 4.04 -16.33
C THR A 235 -11.65 3.72 -17.71
N GLY A 236 -12.71 4.40 -18.18
CA GLY A 236 -13.19 4.30 -19.58
C GLY A 236 -13.41 2.90 -20.18
N ALA A 237 -14.12 2.02 -19.45
CA ALA A 237 -14.48 0.64 -19.81
C ALA A 237 -13.35 -0.41 -19.72
N TYR A 238 -12.33 -0.15 -18.90
CA TYR A 238 -11.26 -1.11 -18.61
C TYR A 238 -11.32 -1.62 -17.16
N ASP A 239 -10.89 -2.86 -16.97
CA ASP A 239 -11.06 -3.62 -15.74
C ASP A 239 -9.73 -3.91 -15.03
N GLY A 240 -9.78 -4.13 -13.71
CA GLY A 240 -8.63 -4.61 -12.95
C GLY A 240 -7.63 -3.50 -12.64
N GLY A 241 -8.00 -2.55 -11.78
CA GLY A 241 -7.15 -1.42 -11.42
C GLY A 241 -5.85 -1.89 -10.77
N GLY A 242 -5.94 -2.76 -9.77
CA GLY A 242 -4.76 -3.40 -9.15
C GLY A 242 -4.20 -4.56 -9.99
N LEU A 243 -5.04 -5.53 -10.35
CA LEU A 243 -4.67 -6.71 -11.14
C LEU A 243 -5.72 -7.02 -12.21
N LEU A 244 -5.27 -7.21 -13.45
CA LEU A 244 -6.08 -7.77 -14.54
C LEU A 244 -5.53 -9.11 -15.01
N MET A 245 -6.38 -10.15 -15.03
CA MET A 245 -6.10 -11.43 -15.68
C MET A 245 -7.03 -11.59 -16.88
N ASN A 246 -6.47 -11.63 -18.10
CA ASN A 246 -7.27 -11.77 -19.31
C ASN A 246 -6.50 -12.45 -20.45
N ASN A 247 -7.25 -12.95 -21.44
CA ASN A 247 -6.70 -13.39 -22.72
C ASN A 247 -7.62 -12.88 -23.84
N TYR A 248 -8.01 -11.61 -23.73
CA TYR A 248 -8.94 -10.98 -24.64
C TYR A 248 -8.20 -10.46 -25.87
N SER A 249 -8.42 -11.07 -27.03
CA SER A 249 -7.79 -10.65 -28.28
C SER A 249 -8.80 -10.56 -29.41
N GLY A 250 -8.78 -9.48 -30.18
CA GLY A 250 -9.59 -9.37 -31.40
C GLY A 250 -11.10 -9.51 -31.19
N GLY A 251 -11.63 -9.04 -30.04
CA GLY A 251 -13.05 -9.13 -29.73
C GLY A 251 -13.48 -10.44 -29.06
N THR A 252 -12.54 -11.37 -28.83
CA THR A 252 -12.84 -12.72 -28.32
C THR A 252 -12.09 -12.96 -27.01
N GLU A 253 -12.78 -13.49 -26.01
CA GLU A 253 -12.16 -13.98 -24.78
C GLU A 253 -11.61 -15.39 -25.03
N ASN A 254 -10.28 -15.53 -25.10
CA ASN A 254 -9.66 -16.83 -25.29
C ASN A 254 -9.51 -17.57 -23.94
N PRO A 255 -9.41 -18.91 -23.96
CA PRO A 255 -9.18 -19.69 -22.74
C PRO A 255 -7.84 -19.35 -22.06
N MET A 256 -7.86 -19.41 -20.73
CA MET A 256 -6.67 -19.32 -19.87
C MET A 256 -6.60 -20.60 -19.02
N THR A 257 -6.26 -21.74 -19.62
CA THR A 257 -6.37 -23.05 -18.93
C THR A 257 -5.12 -23.45 -18.15
N HIS A 258 -3.99 -22.79 -18.38
CA HIS A 258 -2.70 -23.08 -17.75
C HIS A 258 -2.14 -21.89 -16.97
N THR A 259 -2.91 -20.81 -16.86
CA THR A 259 -2.48 -19.60 -16.15
C THR A 259 -2.86 -19.65 -14.68
N THR A 260 -1.87 -19.45 -13.82
CA THR A 260 -2.03 -19.42 -12.37
C THR A 260 -1.42 -18.16 -11.78
N VAL A 261 -2.19 -17.46 -10.95
CA VAL A 261 -1.73 -16.31 -10.16
C VAL A 261 -1.88 -16.65 -8.67
N ASN A 262 -0.79 -16.58 -7.93
CA ASN A 262 -0.76 -16.77 -6.48
C ASN A 262 -0.42 -15.45 -5.80
N ILE A 263 -1.22 -15.06 -4.81
CA ILE A 263 -1.07 -13.80 -4.08
C ILE A 263 -1.06 -14.10 -2.59
N THR A 264 -0.02 -13.67 -1.88
CA THR A 264 0.12 -13.86 -0.44
C THR A 264 0.51 -12.58 0.27
N ASN A 265 -0.01 -12.35 1.47
CA ASN A 265 0.37 -11.22 2.33
C ASN A 265 0.39 -9.87 1.59
N THR A 266 -0.64 -9.59 0.78
CA THR A 266 -0.69 -8.45 -0.13
C THR A 266 -1.88 -7.55 0.20
N LYS A 267 -1.69 -6.23 0.10
CA LYS A 267 -2.76 -5.24 0.26
C LYS A 267 -3.16 -4.65 -1.10
N PHE A 268 -4.44 -4.76 -1.44
CA PHE A 268 -5.08 -4.00 -2.51
C PHE A 268 -5.85 -2.85 -1.87
N PHE A 269 -5.43 -1.61 -2.12
CA PHE A 269 -6.00 -0.45 -1.45
C PHE A 269 -6.30 0.72 -2.39
N SER A 270 -7.53 1.25 -2.34
CA SER A 270 -7.91 2.44 -3.13
C SER A 270 -7.57 2.32 -4.62
N ASN A 271 -7.66 1.11 -5.18
CA ASN A 271 -7.58 0.93 -6.62
C ASN A 271 -8.94 1.19 -7.25
N GLU A 272 -8.94 1.67 -8.49
CA GLU A 272 -10.15 2.06 -9.19
C GLU A 272 -10.21 1.44 -10.58
N ALA A 273 -11.38 0.94 -10.99
CA ALA A 273 -11.59 0.49 -12.36
C ALA A 273 -13.02 0.73 -12.87
N SER A 274 -13.30 0.46 -14.15
CA SER A 274 -14.69 0.25 -14.59
C SER A 274 -15.33 -0.86 -13.76
N ASP A 275 -14.63 -1.98 -13.69
CA ASP A 275 -15.01 -3.18 -12.97
C ASP A 275 -13.78 -3.86 -12.37
N GLY A 276 -13.91 -4.53 -11.22
CA GLY A 276 -12.76 -5.16 -10.57
C GLY A 276 -11.72 -4.15 -10.13
N GLY A 277 -12.11 -3.16 -9.32
CA GLY A 277 -11.22 -2.07 -8.85
C GLY A 277 -9.88 -2.61 -8.35
N ALA A 278 -9.91 -3.56 -7.42
CA ALA A 278 -8.72 -4.31 -7.02
C ALA A 278 -8.33 -5.38 -8.03
N ILE A 279 -9.22 -6.34 -8.33
CA ILE A 279 -8.92 -7.49 -9.20
C ILE A 279 -10.03 -7.70 -10.22
N SER A 280 -9.67 -7.89 -11.49
CA SER A 280 -10.56 -8.44 -12.52
C SER A 280 -9.99 -9.71 -13.12
N GLN A 281 -10.70 -10.82 -12.96
CA GLN A 281 -10.34 -12.13 -13.46
C GLN A 281 -11.30 -12.59 -14.57
N ARG A 282 -10.78 -12.85 -15.77
CA ARG A 282 -11.57 -13.38 -16.90
C ARG A 282 -11.38 -14.87 -17.18
N GLY A 283 -10.38 -15.50 -16.55
CA GLY A 283 -10.05 -16.92 -16.67
C GLY A 283 -8.94 -17.34 -15.71
N GLY A 284 -8.37 -18.53 -15.91
CA GLY A 284 -7.23 -19.02 -15.12
C GLY A 284 -7.58 -19.44 -13.70
N VAL A 285 -6.53 -19.67 -12.92
CA VAL A 285 -6.58 -20.00 -11.49
C VAL A 285 -6.00 -18.82 -10.70
N LEU A 286 -6.78 -18.31 -9.74
CA LEU A 286 -6.38 -17.26 -8.82
C LEU A 286 -6.39 -17.80 -7.38
N ASN A 287 -5.25 -17.78 -6.70
CA ASN A 287 -5.15 -18.16 -5.29
C ASN A 287 -4.70 -16.94 -4.47
N VAL A 288 -5.49 -16.55 -3.48
CA VAL A 288 -5.24 -15.36 -2.65
C VAL A 288 -5.27 -15.77 -1.19
N THR A 289 -4.18 -15.53 -0.46
CA THR A 289 -4.05 -15.93 0.95
C THR A 289 -3.51 -14.80 1.81
N ASP A 290 -4.05 -14.60 3.01
CA ASP A 290 -3.59 -13.56 3.96
C ASP A 290 -3.59 -12.15 3.36
N CYS A 291 -4.61 -11.79 2.59
CA CYS A 291 -4.65 -10.51 1.90
C CYS A 291 -5.69 -9.55 2.49
N ILE A 292 -5.52 -8.27 2.23
CA ILE A 292 -6.51 -7.21 2.50
C ILE A 292 -6.91 -6.57 1.17
N ILE A 293 -8.20 -6.55 0.88
CA ILE A 293 -8.81 -5.89 -0.28
C ILE A 293 -9.73 -4.80 0.28
N ASP A 294 -9.17 -3.59 0.39
CA ASP A 294 -9.76 -2.50 1.17
C ASP A 294 -9.95 -1.22 0.36
N GLY A 295 -11.13 -0.61 0.46
CA GLY A 295 -11.35 0.74 -0.09
C GLY A 295 -11.29 0.83 -1.62
N ASN A 296 -11.41 -0.27 -2.35
CA ASN A 296 -11.33 -0.24 -3.81
C ASN A 296 -12.67 0.22 -4.41
N MET A 297 -12.60 0.80 -5.60
CA MET A 297 -13.76 1.35 -6.29
C MET A 297 -13.94 0.73 -7.69
N ALA A 298 -15.17 0.36 -8.01
CA ALA A 298 -15.56 0.08 -9.39
C ALA A 298 -16.63 1.09 -9.80
N GLY A 299 -16.49 1.76 -10.93
CA GLY A 299 -17.58 2.54 -11.51
C GLY A 299 -17.16 3.83 -12.20
N GLN A 300 -17.15 3.79 -13.54
CA GLN A 300 -17.01 4.96 -14.42
C GLN A 300 -17.75 4.80 -15.76
N THR A 301 -18.67 3.83 -15.88
CA THR A 301 -19.42 3.54 -17.11
C THR A 301 -20.92 3.72 -16.90
N SER A 302 -21.69 3.87 -17.98
CA SER A 302 -23.16 3.93 -17.94
C SER A 302 -23.83 2.55 -17.93
N THR A 303 -23.04 1.48 -17.81
CA THR A 303 -23.50 0.08 -17.82
C THR A 303 -23.49 -0.48 -16.40
N PRO A 304 -24.09 -1.66 -16.15
CA PRO A 304 -23.94 -2.33 -14.86
C PRO A 304 -22.47 -2.52 -14.47
N ILE A 305 -22.16 -2.30 -13.19
CA ILE A 305 -20.81 -2.33 -12.63
C ILE A 305 -20.71 -3.52 -11.68
N TYR A 306 -19.61 -4.27 -11.75
CA TYR A 306 -19.41 -5.49 -10.98
C TYR A 306 -18.10 -5.45 -10.17
N GLY A 307 -18.19 -5.70 -8.86
CA GLY A 307 -17.02 -6.08 -8.07
C GLY A 307 -15.98 -4.98 -7.91
N ALA A 308 -16.09 -4.11 -6.91
CA ALA A 308 -14.99 -3.19 -6.60
C ALA A 308 -13.77 -3.91 -6.00
N GLY A 309 -13.98 -4.93 -5.18
CA GLY A 309 -12.89 -5.81 -4.71
C GLY A 309 -12.45 -6.83 -5.78
N LEU A 310 -13.39 -7.61 -6.29
CA LEU A 310 -13.14 -8.66 -7.28
C LEU A 310 -14.28 -8.70 -8.30
N ARG A 311 -13.93 -8.61 -9.58
CA ARG A 311 -14.77 -9.08 -10.66
C ARG A 311 -14.29 -10.43 -11.17
N MET A 312 -15.20 -11.39 -11.33
CA MET A 312 -14.93 -12.62 -12.07
C MET A 312 -15.89 -12.78 -13.23
N THR A 313 -15.34 -13.03 -14.43
CA THR A 313 -16.11 -13.46 -15.60
C THR A 313 -15.78 -14.87 -16.07
N GLY A 314 -14.82 -15.52 -15.40
CA GLY A 314 -14.37 -16.87 -15.70
C GLY A 314 -13.25 -17.37 -14.80
N GLY A 315 -13.07 -18.68 -14.75
CA GLY A 315 -11.97 -19.35 -14.07
C GLY A 315 -12.29 -19.77 -12.64
N THR A 316 -11.25 -20.16 -11.91
CA THR A 316 -11.33 -20.57 -10.50
C THR A 316 -10.62 -19.55 -9.64
N ALA A 317 -11.24 -19.16 -8.53
CA ALA A 317 -10.60 -18.34 -7.51
C ALA A 317 -10.76 -18.96 -6.13
N THR A 318 -9.69 -18.93 -5.34
CA THR A 318 -9.69 -19.34 -3.93
C THR A 318 -9.12 -18.21 -3.08
N PHE A 319 -9.91 -17.72 -2.12
CA PHE A 319 -9.49 -16.76 -1.12
C PHE A 319 -9.43 -17.44 0.25
N THR A 320 -8.31 -17.31 0.94
CA THR A 320 -8.09 -17.89 2.28
C THR A 320 -7.60 -16.82 3.24
N ARG A 321 -8.28 -16.61 4.37
CA ARG A 321 -7.94 -15.55 5.34
C ARG A 321 -7.79 -14.18 4.66
N THR A 322 -8.75 -13.82 3.81
CA THR A 322 -8.76 -12.53 3.11
C THR A 322 -9.86 -11.64 3.66
N ALA A 323 -9.53 -10.38 3.93
CA ALA A 323 -10.49 -9.34 4.30
C ALA A 323 -10.92 -8.54 3.06
N PHE A 324 -12.22 -8.39 2.86
CA PHE A 324 -12.84 -7.49 1.88
C PHE A 324 -13.57 -6.39 2.64
N THR A 325 -12.96 -5.21 2.72
CA THR A 325 -13.48 -4.11 3.52
C THR A 325 -13.68 -2.84 2.71
N ASN A 326 -14.75 -2.10 3.00
CA ASN A 326 -14.95 -0.75 2.46
C ASN A 326 -14.89 -0.67 0.91
N ASN A 327 -15.18 -1.75 0.18
CA ASN A 327 -15.17 -1.73 -1.27
C ASN A 327 -16.50 -1.15 -1.77
N ILE A 328 -16.43 -0.24 -2.73
CA ILE A 328 -17.57 0.59 -3.12
C ILE A 328 -17.77 0.54 -4.63
N ASN A 329 -19.00 0.29 -5.06
CA ASN A 329 -19.37 0.56 -6.44
C ASN A 329 -19.78 2.04 -6.57
N GLY A 330 -19.14 2.80 -7.46
CA GLY A 330 -19.34 4.23 -7.69
C GLY A 330 -20.74 4.58 -8.20
N THR A 331 -21.10 5.87 -8.22
CA THR A 331 -22.50 6.31 -8.42
C THR A 331 -22.92 6.58 -9.87
N SER A 332 -22.05 6.36 -10.85
CA SER A 332 -22.34 6.73 -12.24
C SER A 332 -23.23 5.68 -12.93
N GLY A 333 -24.53 5.99 -13.08
CA GLY A 333 -25.41 5.60 -14.20
C GLY A 333 -25.88 4.14 -14.34
N GLY A 334 -25.26 3.16 -13.69
CA GLY A 334 -25.59 1.73 -13.81
C GLY A 334 -26.08 1.08 -12.50
N THR A 335 -26.60 -0.15 -12.60
CA THR A 335 -26.86 -0.98 -11.41
C THR A 335 -25.55 -1.44 -10.80
N LEU A 336 -25.39 -1.23 -9.49
CA LEU A 336 -24.14 -1.45 -8.75
C LEU A 336 -24.14 -2.84 -8.10
N ARG A 337 -23.38 -3.79 -8.64
CA ARG A 337 -23.47 -5.22 -8.30
C ARG A 337 -22.24 -5.73 -7.57
N GLY A 338 -22.44 -6.33 -6.40
CA GLY A 338 -21.42 -7.06 -5.66
C GLY A 338 -20.23 -6.20 -5.30
N ALA A 339 -20.35 -5.26 -4.35
CA ALA A 339 -19.30 -4.27 -4.13
C ALA A 339 -17.96 -4.91 -3.69
N ALA A 340 -17.97 -5.93 -2.84
CA ALA A 340 -16.76 -6.72 -2.65
C ALA A 340 -16.50 -7.68 -3.83
N ILE A 341 -17.46 -8.52 -4.20
CA ILE A 341 -17.31 -9.54 -5.23
C ILE A 341 -18.49 -9.55 -6.20
N GLY A 342 -18.21 -9.33 -7.49
CA GLY A 342 -19.17 -9.45 -8.59
C GLY A 342 -18.82 -10.61 -9.52
N LEU A 343 -19.72 -11.60 -9.63
CA LEU A 343 -19.59 -12.74 -10.53
C LEU A 343 -20.57 -12.59 -11.69
N PHE A 344 -20.04 -12.60 -12.91
CA PHE A 344 -20.82 -12.45 -14.14
C PHE A 344 -20.20 -13.27 -15.27
N SER A 345 -20.72 -14.48 -15.52
CA SER A 345 -20.11 -15.37 -16.51
C SER A 345 -20.38 -14.90 -17.95
N LEU A 346 -19.30 -14.69 -18.70
CA LEU A 346 -19.36 -14.24 -20.10
C LEU A 346 -19.37 -15.41 -21.09
N ASN A 347 -18.55 -16.45 -20.87
CA ASN A 347 -18.49 -17.66 -21.70
C ASN A 347 -17.69 -18.82 -21.05
N THR A 348 -17.35 -18.72 -19.77
CA THR A 348 -16.53 -19.69 -19.04
C THR A 348 -17.15 -20.01 -17.68
N ASN A 349 -16.81 -21.17 -17.12
CA ASN A 349 -17.29 -21.53 -15.79
C ASN A 349 -16.59 -20.66 -14.74
N ILE A 350 -17.33 -20.28 -13.70
CA ILE A 350 -16.83 -19.60 -12.51
C ILE A 350 -16.94 -20.55 -11.33
N GLN A 351 -15.83 -20.72 -10.61
CA GLN A 351 -15.81 -21.36 -9.30
C GLN A 351 -15.08 -20.47 -8.30
N LEU A 352 -15.83 -19.92 -7.34
CA LEU A 352 -15.29 -19.14 -6.25
C LEU A 352 -15.28 -19.96 -4.96
N THR A 353 -14.15 -20.00 -4.28
CA THR A 353 -14.00 -20.59 -2.94
C THR A 353 -13.52 -19.51 -1.97
N LEU A 354 -14.24 -19.33 -0.86
CA LEU A 354 -13.92 -18.44 0.24
C LEU A 354 -13.70 -19.29 1.51
N ASN A 355 -12.55 -19.14 2.15
CA ASN A 355 -12.20 -19.88 3.34
C ASN A 355 -11.67 -18.93 4.43
N ASN A 356 -12.37 -18.85 5.55
CA ASN A 356 -12.00 -17.95 6.65
C ASN A 356 -11.89 -16.48 6.20
N CYS A 357 -12.76 -16.03 5.29
CA CYS A 357 -12.79 -14.64 4.82
C CYS A 357 -13.65 -13.73 5.71
N TYR A 358 -13.47 -12.43 5.55
CA TYR A 358 -14.23 -11.42 6.31
C TYR A 358 -14.68 -10.29 5.40
N PHE A 359 -15.94 -9.93 5.51
CA PHE A 359 -16.57 -8.85 4.76
C PHE A 359 -17.14 -7.82 5.73
N SER A 360 -16.85 -6.54 5.49
CA SER A 360 -17.39 -5.43 6.31
C SER A 360 -17.37 -4.11 5.56
N GLY A 361 -18.45 -3.33 5.67
CA GLY A 361 -18.51 -1.96 5.15
C GLY A 361 -18.47 -1.85 3.63
N ASN A 362 -18.66 -2.95 2.90
CA ASN A 362 -18.81 -2.92 1.46
C ASN A 362 -20.18 -2.33 1.09
N ASN A 363 -20.27 -1.61 -0.02
CA ASN A 363 -21.46 -0.85 -0.38
C ASN A 363 -21.83 -1.06 -1.86
N GLY A 364 -22.83 -1.90 -2.10
CA GLY A 364 -23.39 -2.21 -3.41
C GLY A 364 -24.90 -1.98 -3.46
N ALA A 365 -25.47 -1.81 -4.65
CA ALA A 365 -26.94 -1.73 -4.78
C ALA A 365 -27.58 -3.13 -4.82
N GLU A 366 -26.91 -4.11 -5.42
CA GLU A 366 -27.30 -5.51 -5.47
C GLU A 366 -26.14 -6.35 -4.93
N GLY A 367 -26.22 -6.78 -3.68
CA GLY A 367 -25.12 -7.52 -3.04
C GLY A 367 -24.03 -6.57 -2.58
N ASP A 368 -24.00 -6.27 -1.30
CA ASP A 368 -22.89 -5.51 -0.69
C ASP A 368 -21.59 -6.32 -0.79
N ASP A 369 -21.67 -7.62 -0.47
CA ASP A 369 -20.49 -8.48 -0.41
C ASP A 369 -20.37 -9.36 -1.65
N ILE A 370 -21.44 -10.08 -2.03
CA ILE A 370 -21.41 -11.00 -3.17
C ILE A 370 -22.62 -10.78 -4.07
N TYR A 371 -22.38 -10.57 -5.35
CA TYR A 371 -23.38 -10.70 -6.40
C TYR A 371 -23.00 -11.86 -7.33
N ALA A 372 -23.97 -12.71 -7.64
CA ALA A 372 -23.76 -13.84 -8.53
C ALA A 372 -24.80 -13.93 -9.64
N ASP A 373 -24.32 -13.85 -10.88
CA ASP A 373 -25.11 -13.89 -12.11
C ASP A 373 -24.45 -14.84 -13.11
N LYS A 374 -25.24 -15.83 -13.52
CA LYS A 374 -24.85 -16.83 -14.48
C LYS A 374 -24.78 -16.24 -15.88
N ASN A 375 -25.72 -15.37 -16.26
CA ASN A 375 -25.88 -14.65 -17.53
C ASN A 375 -25.88 -15.49 -18.83
N SER A 376 -24.96 -16.44 -18.96
CA SER A 376 -24.80 -17.41 -20.04
C SER A 376 -25.18 -18.83 -19.59
N ALA A 377 -24.94 -19.84 -20.44
CA ALA A 377 -25.17 -21.24 -20.08
C ALA A 377 -24.09 -21.86 -19.18
N LYS A 378 -23.01 -21.13 -18.87
CA LYS A 378 -21.85 -21.64 -18.12
C LYS A 378 -22.07 -21.56 -16.63
N THR A 379 -21.44 -22.45 -15.87
CA THR A 379 -21.76 -22.61 -14.45
C THR A 379 -21.16 -21.51 -13.60
N VAL A 380 -21.91 -21.03 -12.60
CA VAL A 380 -21.39 -20.15 -11.54
C VAL A 380 -21.62 -20.80 -10.19
N ASN A 381 -20.52 -21.21 -9.54
CA ASN A 381 -20.53 -21.86 -8.23
C ASN A 381 -19.76 -21.03 -7.21
N VAL A 382 -20.35 -20.86 -6.02
CA VAL A 382 -19.74 -20.17 -4.87
C VAL A 382 -19.75 -21.08 -3.66
N PHE A 383 -18.58 -21.31 -3.07
CA PHE A 383 -18.41 -22.05 -1.83
C PHE A 383 -17.79 -21.12 -0.79
N ALA A 384 -18.50 -20.86 0.30
CA ALA A 384 -17.95 -20.11 1.43
C ALA A 384 -17.92 -20.98 2.68
N SER A 385 -16.78 -20.97 3.37
CA SER A 385 -16.58 -21.68 4.63
C SER A 385 -15.96 -20.77 5.67
N ASN A 386 -16.46 -20.83 6.91
CA ASN A 386 -15.99 -20.03 8.04
C ASN A 386 -15.87 -18.52 7.72
N THR A 387 -16.74 -18.02 6.83
CA THR A 387 -16.66 -16.66 6.28
C THR A 387 -17.66 -15.75 6.98
N THR A 388 -17.21 -14.58 7.39
CA THR A 388 -18.03 -13.62 8.14
C THR A 388 -18.54 -12.51 7.21
N PHE A 389 -19.84 -12.23 7.27
CA PHE A 389 -20.49 -11.10 6.59
C PHE A 389 -21.01 -10.14 7.65
N SER A 390 -20.42 -8.94 7.76
CA SER A 390 -20.67 -7.99 8.84
C SER A 390 -21.27 -6.68 8.34
N GLY A 391 -22.42 -6.29 8.90
CA GLY A 391 -23.02 -4.96 8.68
C GLY A 391 -23.75 -4.75 7.34
N SER A 392 -23.78 -5.75 6.47
CA SER A 392 -24.39 -5.69 5.15
C SER A 392 -25.91 -5.93 5.21
N ALA A 393 -26.70 -5.03 4.61
CA ALA A 393 -28.16 -5.18 4.55
C ALA A 393 -28.55 -6.24 3.51
N ASP A 394 -27.84 -6.27 2.38
CA ASP A 394 -27.97 -7.26 1.31
C ASP A 394 -26.61 -7.92 1.07
N ALA A 395 -26.13 -8.71 2.03
CA ALA A 395 -24.79 -9.32 1.97
C ALA A 395 -24.59 -10.13 0.67
N ILE A 396 -25.57 -10.95 0.31
CA ILE A 396 -25.51 -11.81 -0.89
C ILE A 396 -26.72 -11.54 -1.78
N PHE A 397 -26.48 -11.29 -3.06
CA PHE A 397 -27.50 -11.26 -4.09
C PHE A 397 -27.28 -12.39 -5.08
N ASN A 398 -28.18 -13.38 -5.07
CA ASN A 398 -28.17 -14.47 -6.04
C ASN A 398 -29.19 -14.18 -7.14
N LYS A 399 -28.73 -13.85 -8.33
CA LYS A 399 -29.62 -13.70 -9.49
C LYS A 399 -30.00 -15.08 -10.04
N ASP A 400 -29.03 -15.91 -10.35
CA ASP A 400 -29.25 -17.19 -11.05
C ASP A 400 -28.02 -18.12 -11.03
N ALA A 401 -27.12 -17.96 -10.06
CA ALA A 401 -25.96 -18.84 -9.92
C ALA A 401 -26.38 -20.30 -9.67
N ASP A 402 -25.67 -21.25 -10.30
CA ASP A 402 -26.00 -22.68 -10.23
C ASP A 402 -25.85 -23.25 -8.81
N LEU A 403 -24.94 -22.71 -8.01
CA LEU A 403 -24.80 -23.09 -6.61
C LEU A 403 -24.16 -21.98 -5.79
N ILE A 404 -24.79 -21.66 -4.67
CA ILE A 404 -24.13 -20.94 -3.58
C ILE A 404 -24.28 -21.78 -2.32
N GLN A 405 -23.16 -22.24 -1.77
CA GLN A 405 -23.11 -23.04 -0.55
C GLN A 405 -22.29 -22.32 0.53
N LEU A 406 -22.93 -22.08 1.68
CA LEU A 406 -22.35 -21.43 2.83
C LEU A 406 -22.23 -22.43 3.99
N THR A 407 -21.04 -22.59 4.55
CA THR A 407 -20.76 -23.51 5.67
C THR A 407 -20.12 -22.76 6.83
N ASN A 408 -20.73 -22.75 8.02
CA ASN A 408 -20.22 -21.98 9.18
C ASN A 408 -20.08 -20.48 8.90
N CYS A 409 -20.98 -19.89 8.13
CA CYS A 409 -20.93 -18.48 7.75
C CYS A 409 -21.91 -17.60 8.53
N GLY A 410 -22.45 -18.08 9.65
CA GLY A 410 -23.59 -17.43 10.29
C GLY A 410 -24.86 -17.51 9.44
N ASN A 411 -25.67 -16.45 9.48
CA ASN A 411 -26.88 -16.33 8.67
C ASN A 411 -26.90 -14.99 7.91
N PRO A 412 -26.08 -14.83 6.86
CA PRO A 412 -26.07 -13.60 6.07
C PRO A 412 -27.41 -13.39 5.36
N THR A 413 -27.74 -12.12 5.12
CA THR A 413 -28.89 -11.74 4.29
C THR A 413 -28.68 -12.18 2.85
N VAL A 414 -29.76 -12.66 2.22
CA VAL A 414 -29.73 -13.17 0.85
C VAL A 414 -30.93 -12.59 0.09
N ALA A 415 -30.66 -11.94 -1.04
CA ALA A 415 -31.63 -11.35 -1.95
C ALA A 415 -31.52 -11.93 -3.37
N GLY A 416 -32.48 -11.58 -4.24
CA GLY A 416 -32.51 -11.97 -5.66
C GLY A 416 -33.48 -13.10 -6.00
N SER A 417 -33.47 -13.53 -7.26
CA SER A 417 -34.24 -14.67 -7.77
C SER A 417 -33.56 -15.97 -7.33
N ASN A 418 -33.77 -16.34 -6.08
CA ASN A 418 -33.14 -17.47 -5.37
C ASN A 418 -33.43 -18.88 -5.98
N SER A 419 -33.16 -19.10 -7.25
CA SER A 419 -33.36 -20.37 -7.96
C SER A 419 -32.13 -20.72 -8.80
N PRO A 420 -31.30 -21.69 -8.36
CA PRO A 420 -31.46 -22.49 -7.14
C PRO A 420 -31.25 -21.67 -5.84
N PRO A 421 -31.86 -22.10 -4.71
CA PRO A 421 -31.69 -21.42 -3.43
C PRO A 421 -30.24 -21.46 -2.93
N VAL A 422 -29.87 -20.45 -2.15
CA VAL A 422 -28.60 -20.46 -1.40
C VAL A 422 -28.66 -21.53 -0.31
N THR A 423 -27.76 -22.49 -0.38
CA THR A 423 -27.66 -23.59 0.58
C THR A 423 -26.83 -23.13 1.79
N LYS A 424 -27.42 -23.20 2.99
CA LYS A 424 -26.77 -22.83 4.25
C LYS A 424 -26.59 -24.08 5.12
N VAL A 425 -25.36 -24.41 5.47
CA VAL A 425 -24.96 -25.57 6.26
C VAL A 425 -24.28 -25.10 7.54
N ASN A 426 -24.67 -25.64 8.68
CA ASN A 426 -24.08 -25.35 9.99
C ASN A 426 -23.90 -23.83 10.22
N ILE A 427 -25.01 -23.10 10.32
CA ILE A 427 -25.10 -21.63 10.33
C ILE A 427 -24.51 -20.94 11.57
N LEU A 428 -23.58 -21.59 12.29
CA LEU A 428 -22.84 -20.95 13.35
C LEU A 428 -21.97 -19.84 12.74
N ALA A 429 -21.99 -18.66 13.36
CA ALA A 429 -21.06 -17.61 12.99
C ALA A 429 -19.63 -18.04 13.35
N PRO A 430 -18.61 -17.68 12.53
CA PRO A 430 -17.22 -17.90 12.91
C PRO A 430 -16.90 -17.25 14.26
N ALA A 431 -16.16 -17.94 15.12
CA ALA A 431 -15.89 -17.49 16.49
C ALA A 431 -15.11 -16.16 16.54
N SER A 432 -14.23 -15.93 15.57
CA SER A 432 -13.47 -14.69 15.38
C SER A 432 -12.75 -14.71 14.04
N PHE A 433 -12.60 -13.54 13.42
CA PHE A 433 -11.69 -13.35 12.29
C PHE A 433 -10.46 -12.55 12.76
N THR A 434 -9.28 -13.11 12.57
CA THR A 434 -8.02 -12.38 12.73
C THR A 434 -7.65 -11.78 11.39
N SER A 435 -7.75 -10.45 11.28
CA SER A 435 -7.34 -9.76 10.06
C SER A 435 -5.86 -10.03 9.76
N PRO A 436 -5.49 -10.29 8.49
CA PRO A 436 -4.10 -10.36 8.09
C PRO A 436 -3.34 -9.08 8.44
N THR A 437 -2.04 -9.20 8.71
CA THR A 437 -1.12 -8.08 8.90
C THR A 437 -0.32 -7.86 7.62
N THR A 438 -0.99 -7.33 6.59
CA THR A 438 -0.34 -7.06 5.30
C THR A 438 0.52 -5.80 5.35
N PRO A 439 1.48 -5.64 4.41
CA PRO A 439 2.25 -4.41 4.29
C PRO A 439 1.33 -3.20 4.14
N SER A 440 1.69 -2.11 4.83
CA SER A 440 0.91 -0.88 4.84
C SER A 440 1.62 0.23 4.07
N PHE A 441 0.83 1.03 3.36
CA PHE A 441 1.30 2.21 2.68
C PHE A 441 0.98 3.42 3.55
N THR A 442 2.02 4.18 3.94
CA THR A 442 1.87 5.43 4.69
C THR A 442 2.39 6.56 3.82
N GLY A 443 1.48 7.34 3.23
CA GLY A 443 1.84 8.41 2.31
C GLY A 443 0.74 8.75 1.30
N GLY A 444 0.90 9.87 0.61
CA GLY A 444 0.12 10.18 -0.59
C GLY A 444 0.87 9.72 -1.85
N CYS A 445 0.28 9.94 -3.02
CA CYS A 445 0.97 9.70 -4.29
C CYS A 445 2.28 10.50 -4.36
N GLY A 446 3.40 9.79 -4.46
CA GLY A 446 4.75 10.37 -4.51
C GLY A 446 5.50 10.45 -3.18
N THR A 447 4.98 9.91 -2.07
CA THR A 447 5.73 9.76 -0.81
C THR A 447 5.60 8.33 -0.30
N ILE A 448 6.71 7.59 -0.24
CA ILE A 448 6.78 6.30 0.45
C ILE A 448 7.94 6.37 1.43
N VAL A 449 7.66 6.09 2.71
CA VAL A 449 8.69 5.85 3.73
C VAL A 449 8.75 4.34 3.96
N LEU A 450 9.96 3.77 4.12
CA LEU A 450 10.35 2.72 5.10
C LEU A 450 11.79 2.24 4.81
N PRO A 451 12.69 2.23 5.84
CA PRO A 451 12.87 1.00 6.62
C PRO A 451 13.09 1.23 8.14
N VAL A 452 12.03 0.99 8.93
CA VAL A 452 11.97 0.39 10.28
C VAL A 452 10.48 0.37 10.61
N GLU A 453 9.90 -0.78 10.95
CA GLU A 453 8.46 -0.86 11.25
C GLU A 453 8.22 -0.56 12.74
N LEU A 454 8.01 0.71 13.06
CA LEU A 454 7.59 1.12 14.41
C LEU A 454 6.15 0.67 14.68
N THR A 455 5.93 -0.18 15.69
CA THR A 455 4.58 -0.58 16.11
C THR A 455 3.91 0.49 16.94
N TYR A 456 4.68 1.23 17.74
CA TYR A 456 4.23 2.45 18.41
C TYR A 456 5.42 3.34 18.79
N PHE A 457 5.13 4.64 18.93
CA PHE A 457 5.96 5.61 19.64
C PHE A 457 5.03 6.46 20.50
N ASN A 458 5.30 6.52 21.80
CA ASN A 458 4.46 7.20 22.79
C ASN A 458 5.34 7.89 23.84
N GLY A 459 4.78 8.91 24.48
CA GLY A 459 5.48 9.68 25.51
C GLY A 459 4.53 10.08 26.61
N ASN A 460 4.97 9.97 27.87
CA ASN A 460 4.20 10.38 29.03
C ASN A 460 5.03 11.27 29.94
N CYS A 461 4.36 12.25 30.55
CA CYS A 461 4.93 13.07 31.61
C CYS A 461 5.15 12.24 32.89
N THR A 462 6.28 12.43 33.56
CA THR A 462 6.63 11.84 34.86
C THR A 462 7.18 12.91 35.80
N GLU A 463 7.31 12.63 37.10
CA GLU A 463 7.83 13.60 38.08
C GLU A 463 9.21 14.18 37.72
N ASN A 464 10.00 13.46 36.91
CA ASN A 464 11.34 13.84 36.51
C ASN A 464 11.45 14.34 35.06
N GLY A 465 10.35 14.46 34.31
CA GLY A 465 10.34 14.88 32.90
C GLY A 465 9.55 13.94 31.98
N ALA A 466 9.82 13.94 30.67
CA ALA A 466 9.10 13.09 29.72
C ALA A 466 9.76 11.72 29.54
N LYS A 467 8.96 10.66 29.68
CA LYS A 467 9.36 9.28 29.39
C LYS A 467 8.79 8.83 28.06
N LEU A 468 9.67 8.62 27.10
CA LEU A 468 9.35 8.17 25.75
C LEU A 468 9.56 6.66 25.64
N LYS A 469 8.67 5.97 24.93
CA LYS A 469 8.74 4.54 24.66
C LYS A 469 8.35 4.27 23.22
N TRP A 470 9.11 3.42 22.56
CA TRP A 470 8.74 2.91 21.24
C TRP A 470 9.07 1.43 21.12
N GLN A 471 8.49 0.82 20.11
CA GLN A 471 8.70 -0.58 19.79
C GLN A 471 8.81 -0.75 18.28
N THR A 472 9.71 -1.62 17.86
CA THR A 472 9.89 -2.04 16.46
C THR A 472 9.37 -3.47 16.30
N ALA A 473 8.65 -3.74 15.21
CA ALA A 473 8.26 -5.10 14.81
C ALA A 473 9.42 -5.81 14.10
N SER A 474 10.15 -5.07 13.28
CA SER A 474 11.35 -5.50 12.61
C SER A 474 12.32 -4.32 12.42
N GLU A 475 13.60 -4.65 12.32
CA GLU A 475 14.70 -3.72 12.06
C GLU A 475 15.57 -4.30 10.96
N GLN A 476 15.92 -3.46 10.00
CA GLN A 476 16.87 -3.79 8.96
C GLN A 476 17.90 -2.67 8.87
N ASN A 477 19.18 -3.02 9.00
CA ASN A 477 20.32 -2.11 9.05
C ASN A 477 20.30 -0.98 10.10
N ASN A 478 19.42 -1.04 11.09
CA ASN A 478 19.22 0.01 12.07
C ASN A 478 20.41 0.16 13.04
N ASP A 479 21.19 1.23 12.88
CA ASP A 479 22.32 1.56 13.75
C ASP A 479 21.83 2.26 15.03
N TYR A 480 20.97 3.28 14.92
CA TYR A 480 20.45 4.00 16.07
C TYR A 480 19.21 4.84 15.76
N PHE A 481 18.54 5.27 16.82
CA PHE A 481 17.53 6.32 16.78
C PHE A 481 18.10 7.59 17.41
N ASN A 482 18.02 8.70 16.70
CA ASN A 482 18.01 10.02 17.32
C ASN A 482 16.62 10.28 17.89
N VAL A 483 16.58 10.63 19.16
CA VAL A 483 15.39 11.17 19.81
C VAL A 483 15.46 12.68 19.66
N GLU A 484 14.46 13.26 19.02
CA GLU A 484 14.44 14.68 18.70
C GLU A 484 13.25 15.36 19.38
N LYS A 485 13.46 16.61 19.79
CA LYS A 485 12.50 17.42 20.52
C LYS A 485 12.28 18.76 19.84
N SER A 486 11.03 19.20 19.82
CA SER A 486 10.61 20.50 19.34
C SER A 486 9.61 21.16 20.29
N TYR A 487 9.62 22.49 20.35
CA TYR A 487 8.64 23.28 21.10
C TYR A 487 7.51 23.83 20.22
N ASP A 488 7.72 23.88 18.90
CA ASP A 488 6.77 24.39 17.91
C ASP A 488 6.22 23.29 16.99
N GLY A 489 6.78 22.08 17.05
CA GLY A 489 6.43 20.95 16.19
C GLY A 489 7.01 21.07 14.78
N VAL A 490 7.90 22.03 14.54
CA VAL A 490 8.52 22.32 13.23
C VAL A 490 10.04 22.21 13.31
N ASN A 491 10.65 22.88 14.28
CA ASN A 491 12.10 22.88 14.47
C ASN A 491 12.49 21.85 15.54
N PHE A 492 13.08 20.74 15.12
CA PHE A 492 13.50 19.64 15.99
C PHE A 492 15.00 19.68 16.26
N ASN A 493 15.36 19.49 17.54
CA ASN A 493 16.75 19.34 17.98
C ASN A 493 16.95 17.94 18.54
N VAL A 494 18.09 17.32 18.25
CA VAL A 494 18.46 16.02 18.81
C VAL A 494 18.73 16.18 20.32
N ILE A 495 18.01 15.43 21.14
CA ILE A 495 18.16 15.40 22.60
C ILE A 495 18.75 14.09 23.13
N GLY A 496 18.85 13.08 22.28
CA GLY A 496 19.45 11.80 22.66
C GLY A 496 19.62 10.85 21.49
N LYS A 497 20.43 9.82 21.71
CA LYS A 497 20.69 8.74 20.76
C LYS A 497 20.54 7.40 21.47
N VAL A 498 19.79 6.48 20.86
CA VAL A 498 19.56 5.12 21.36
C VAL A 498 19.94 4.12 20.29
N ASN A 499 20.88 3.23 20.57
CA ASN A 499 21.35 2.24 19.59
C ASN A 499 20.20 1.30 19.17
N GLY A 500 20.14 1.01 17.87
CA GLY A 500 19.30 -0.03 17.29
C GLY A 500 19.91 -1.42 17.48
N ASN A 501 19.24 -2.45 16.96
CA ASN A 501 19.73 -3.83 17.00
C ASN A 501 20.31 -4.30 15.65
N GLY A 502 20.50 -3.39 14.70
CA GLY A 502 21.00 -3.70 13.37
C GLY A 502 19.98 -4.43 12.52
N ASN A 503 19.86 -5.74 12.71
CA ASN A 503 18.86 -6.56 12.01
C ASN A 503 18.07 -7.37 13.03
N SER A 504 16.75 -7.22 13.03
CA SER A 504 15.85 -7.98 13.89
C SER A 504 14.54 -8.26 13.17
N ASN A 505 14.06 -9.50 13.26
CA ASN A 505 12.70 -9.88 12.89
C ASN A 505 11.84 -10.16 14.14
N SER A 506 12.29 -9.70 15.30
CA SER A 506 11.63 -9.87 16.60
C SER A 506 11.34 -8.51 17.20
N ILE A 507 10.26 -8.45 17.99
CA ILE A 507 9.83 -7.23 18.65
C ILE A 507 10.91 -6.72 19.61
N ILE A 508 11.30 -5.46 19.47
CA ILE A 508 12.24 -4.81 20.39
C ILE A 508 11.58 -3.59 21.03
N ASN A 509 11.74 -3.44 22.34
CA ASN A 509 11.21 -2.31 23.10
C ASN A 509 12.34 -1.37 23.50
N TYR A 510 12.12 -0.08 23.29
CA TYR A 510 13.06 0.98 23.60
C TYR A 510 12.43 2.01 24.52
N GLN A 511 13.28 2.76 25.22
CA GLN A 511 12.86 3.87 26.07
C GLN A 511 13.92 4.96 26.11
N PHE A 512 13.46 6.20 26.32
CA PHE A 512 14.31 7.38 26.53
C PHE A 512 13.66 8.32 27.55
N GLU A 513 14.45 8.96 28.39
CA GLU A 513 13.98 9.92 29.41
C GLU A 513 14.56 11.31 29.13
N ASP A 514 13.68 12.28 28.92
CA ASP A 514 14.01 13.70 28.75
C ASP A 514 13.80 14.45 30.08
N TYR A 515 14.91 14.74 30.77
CA TYR A 515 14.92 15.49 32.03
C TYR A 515 14.86 17.02 31.83
N GLU A 516 15.17 17.52 30.63
CA GLU A 516 15.10 18.96 30.29
C GLU A 516 13.71 19.34 29.80
N PHE A 517 12.71 18.97 30.58
CA PHE A 517 11.32 19.03 30.22
C PHE A 517 10.70 20.40 30.59
N SER A 518 11.12 21.45 29.86
CA SER A 518 10.65 22.83 30.03
C SER A 518 9.62 23.24 28.96
N GLY A 519 8.54 23.94 29.34
CA GLY A 519 7.54 24.45 28.38
C GLY A 519 6.26 23.60 28.28
N ASN A 520 5.12 24.23 27.97
CA ASN A 520 3.78 23.60 28.01
C ASN A 520 3.52 22.60 26.88
N LYS A 521 4.31 22.67 25.80
CA LYS A 521 4.16 21.84 24.60
C LYS A 521 5.51 21.27 24.23
N ASN A 522 5.63 19.95 24.28
CA ASN A 522 6.85 19.25 23.86
C ASN A 522 6.45 18.24 22.79
N TYR A 523 7.02 18.40 21.61
CA TYR A 523 6.85 17.48 20.49
C TYR A 523 8.09 16.63 20.38
N TYR A 524 7.92 15.33 20.16
CA TYR A 524 9.03 14.41 19.98
C TYR A 524 8.86 13.63 18.70
N ARG A 525 9.96 13.31 18.04
CA ARG A 525 10.03 12.33 16.94
C ARG A 525 11.28 11.49 17.10
N LEU A 526 11.31 10.37 16.40
CA LEU A 526 12.50 9.55 16.25
C LEU A 526 13.00 9.75 14.83
N THR A 527 14.30 9.97 14.69
CA THR A 527 14.98 9.85 13.41
C THR A 527 15.83 8.60 13.50
N GLN A 528 15.37 7.54 12.88
CA GLN A 528 16.11 6.29 12.76
C GLN A 528 17.27 6.50 11.80
N PHE A 529 18.42 5.90 12.09
CA PHE A 529 19.62 5.93 11.27
C PHE A 529 20.12 4.51 11.05
N ASP A 530 20.39 4.18 9.80
CA ASP A 530 21.01 2.93 9.41
C ASP A 530 22.54 3.00 9.57
N PHE A 531 23.21 1.84 9.54
CA PHE A 531 24.69 1.76 9.60
C PHE A 531 25.38 2.48 8.44
N ASN A 532 24.66 2.73 7.35
CA ASN A 532 25.14 3.49 6.20
C ASN A 532 24.84 5.00 6.31
N GLY A 533 24.21 5.45 7.39
CA GLY A 533 23.88 6.86 7.65
C GLY A 533 22.58 7.35 7.01
N GLU A 534 21.84 6.51 6.28
CA GLU A 534 20.46 6.82 5.87
C GLU A 534 19.56 7.02 7.08
N SER A 535 18.53 7.85 6.93
CA SER A 535 17.64 8.13 8.04
C SER A 535 16.17 8.20 7.65
N ALA A 536 15.30 7.70 8.52
CA ALA A 536 13.86 7.78 8.40
C ALA A 536 13.25 8.39 9.67
N GLU A 537 12.32 9.33 9.50
CA GLU A 537 11.63 9.99 10.61
C GLU A 537 10.33 9.25 10.98
N SER A 538 10.04 9.16 12.27
CA SER A 538 8.78 8.65 12.79
C SER A 538 7.70 9.73 12.86
N ASN A 539 6.47 9.31 13.21
CA ASN A 539 5.42 10.25 13.56
C ASN A 539 5.82 11.12 14.77
N ILE A 540 5.40 12.38 14.75
CA ILE A 540 5.57 13.30 15.87
C ILE A 540 4.53 12.99 16.95
N ILE A 541 4.98 12.80 18.19
CA ILE A 541 4.13 12.69 19.36
C ILE A 541 4.18 13.97 20.18
N PHE A 542 3.09 14.25 20.88
CA PHE A 542 2.97 15.40 21.76
C PHE A 542 2.92 14.94 23.22
N VAL A 543 3.80 15.49 24.06
CA VAL A 543 3.76 15.32 25.52
C VAL A 543 3.51 16.69 26.14
N GLN A 544 2.31 16.84 26.71
CA GLN A 544 1.99 18.04 27.46
C GLN A 544 2.78 18.06 28.77
N ASN A 545 3.32 19.22 29.13
CA ASN A 545 3.98 19.39 30.43
C ASN A 545 2.96 19.58 31.55
N ASN A 546 2.30 18.48 31.90
CA ASN A 546 1.41 18.36 33.04
C ASN A 546 2.04 17.59 34.21
N CYS A 547 3.36 17.39 34.18
CA CYS A 547 4.15 16.64 35.18
C CYS A 547 3.99 17.22 36.59
N SER A 548 3.61 18.49 36.70
CA SER A 548 3.32 19.19 37.95
C SER A 548 1.89 19.75 38.03
N GLN A 549 1.02 19.44 37.06
CA GLN A 549 -0.33 20.00 36.95
C GLN A 549 -1.37 19.10 37.63
N ASN A 550 -1.28 19.02 38.96
CA ASN A 550 -2.45 18.93 39.82
C ASN A 550 -2.94 20.33 40.25
N ASN A 551 -2.65 21.37 39.43
CA ASN A 551 -2.91 22.77 39.74
C ASN A 551 -3.99 23.41 38.84
N ASN A 552 -4.97 22.64 38.35
CA ASN A 552 -6.23 23.24 37.91
C ASN A 552 -6.80 24.04 39.09
N THR A 553 -6.72 25.37 39.02
CA THR A 553 -7.30 26.22 40.07
C THR A 553 -8.82 26.13 40.02
N ILE A 554 -9.40 25.74 38.89
CA ILE A 554 -10.84 25.50 38.73
C ILE A 554 -11.10 24.01 38.88
N ILE A 555 -11.88 23.66 39.90
CA ILE A 555 -12.29 22.29 40.22
C ILE A 555 -13.44 21.89 39.30
N ASP A 556 -14.43 22.78 39.16
CA ASP A 556 -15.64 22.47 38.41
C ASP A 556 -16.42 23.72 37.99
N ALA A 557 -17.35 23.55 37.04
CA ALA A 557 -18.38 24.56 36.74
C ALA A 557 -19.72 23.92 36.38
N TYR A 558 -20.84 24.49 36.83
CA TYR A 558 -22.17 23.96 36.55
C TYR A 558 -23.23 25.07 36.53
N PHE A 559 -24.29 24.88 35.76
CA PHE A 559 -25.43 25.80 35.76
C PHE A 559 -26.26 25.61 37.05
N ASN A 560 -26.52 26.71 37.75
CA ASN A 560 -27.39 26.75 38.93
C ASN A 560 -28.70 27.48 38.55
N SER A 561 -29.80 26.71 38.51
CA SER A 561 -31.12 27.21 38.14
C SER A 561 -31.71 28.18 39.17
N GLU A 562 -31.33 28.11 40.44
CA GLU A 562 -31.85 29.00 41.50
C GLU A 562 -31.37 30.44 41.32
N ASN A 563 -30.16 30.62 40.79
CA ASN A 563 -29.52 31.93 40.62
C ASN A 563 -29.41 32.37 39.15
N ASN A 564 -30.01 31.60 38.22
CA ASN A 564 -29.94 31.83 36.77
C ASN A 564 -28.49 32.13 36.28
N GLY A 565 -27.53 31.32 36.73
CA GLY A 565 -26.10 31.59 36.57
C GLY A 565 -25.24 30.33 36.53
N ILE A 566 -24.02 30.44 36.02
CA ILE A 566 -23.03 29.36 36.05
C ILE A 566 -22.16 29.53 37.29
N THR A 567 -22.20 28.55 38.18
CA THR A 567 -21.30 28.47 39.34
C THR A 567 -19.97 27.86 38.90
N ILE A 568 -18.87 28.51 39.25
CA ILE A 568 -17.49 28.09 39.00
C ILE A 568 -16.83 27.87 40.37
N THR A 569 -16.32 26.67 40.61
CA THR A 569 -15.67 26.28 41.86
C THR A 569 -14.16 26.25 41.67
N SER A 570 -13.43 26.93 42.54
CA SER A 570 -11.97 27.03 42.50
C SER A 570 -11.32 26.43 43.76
N LYS A 571 -10.07 25.96 43.64
CA LYS A 571 -9.25 25.40 44.73
C LYS A 571 -8.74 26.47 45.70
N LYS A 572 -8.62 27.71 45.24
CA LYS A 572 -8.17 28.88 46.01
C LYS A 572 -8.73 30.16 45.38
N ASP A 573 -8.72 31.24 46.13
CA ASP A 573 -9.00 32.56 45.61
C ASP A 573 -7.87 33.03 44.68
N ASP A 574 -8.24 33.70 43.60
CA ASP A 574 -7.38 34.32 42.60
C ASP A 574 -7.84 35.77 42.44
N GLU A 575 -7.09 36.69 43.06
CA GLU A 575 -7.33 38.14 43.04
C GLU A 575 -7.01 38.76 41.67
N SER A 576 -6.55 37.97 40.69
CA SER A 576 -6.38 38.44 39.31
C SER A 576 -7.67 38.28 38.50
N LEU A 577 -7.96 39.27 37.64
CA LEU A 577 -9.12 39.21 36.75
C LEU A 577 -8.96 38.06 35.75
N SER A 578 -9.90 37.11 35.79
CA SER A 578 -10.05 36.05 34.80
C SER A 578 -11.08 36.46 33.74
N GLU A 579 -10.77 36.22 32.47
CA GLU A 579 -11.72 36.35 31.36
C GLU A 579 -12.57 35.08 31.29
N ILE A 580 -13.87 35.24 31.49
CA ILE A 580 -14.86 34.18 31.43
C ILE A 580 -15.75 34.43 30.23
N PHE A 581 -15.86 33.45 29.34
CA PHE A 581 -16.70 33.55 28.16
C PHE A 581 -17.53 32.29 27.96
N LEU A 582 -18.66 32.46 27.30
CA LEU A 582 -19.57 31.39 26.93
C LEU A 582 -19.70 31.38 25.41
N THR A 583 -19.53 30.23 24.77
CA THR A 583 -19.75 30.08 23.34
C THR A 583 -20.88 29.12 23.05
N ASP A 584 -21.60 29.36 21.95
CA ASP A 584 -22.44 28.31 21.36
C ASP A 584 -21.59 27.19 20.74
N LEU A 585 -22.25 26.13 20.24
CA LEU A 585 -21.57 25.00 19.60
C LEU A 585 -20.90 25.35 18.26
N ALA A 586 -21.22 26.50 17.66
CA ALA A 586 -20.55 27.02 16.47
C ALA A 586 -19.31 27.87 16.82
N GLY A 587 -18.96 27.98 18.12
CA GLY A 587 -17.82 28.75 18.60
C GLY A 587 -18.06 30.26 18.69
N ARG A 588 -19.30 30.74 18.48
CA ARG A 588 -19.63 32.16 18.62
C ARG A 588 -19.74 32.51 20.11
N ILE A 589 -19.02 33.55 20.55
CA ILE A 589 -19.11 34.06 21.92
C ILE A 589 -20.49 34.69 22.13
N VAL A 590 -21.27 34.14 23.05
CA VAL A 590 -22.60 34.63 23.42
C VAL A 590 -22.59 35.42 24.73
N LEU A 591 -21.53 35.30 25.53
CA LEU A 591 -21.29 36.07 26.75
C LEU A 591 -19.79 36.17 27.00
N THR A 592 -19.31 37.32 27.46
CA THR A 592 -17.95 37.48 28.00
C THR A 592 -17.98 38.43 29.18
N GLN A 593 -17.19 38.14 30.22
CA GLN A 593 -17.07 38.93 31.44
C GLN A 593 -15.69 38.73 32.07
N SER A 594 -15.10 39.79 32.61
CA SER A 594 -13.88 39.71 33.41
C SER A 594 -14.24 39.80 34.90
N MET A 595 -13.80 38.84 35.71
CA MET A 595 -14.02 38.83 37.15
C MET A 595 -12.94 38.06 37.91
N GLU A 596 -12.75 38.40 39.18
CA GLU A 596 -11.91 37.65 40.11
C GLU A 596 -12.56 36.32 40.46
N LEU A 597 -11.77 35.26 40.61
CA LEU A 597 -12.27 33.95 40.97
C LEU A 597 -12.03 33.70 42.45
N THR A 598 -13.11 33.62 43.23
CA THR A 598 -13.05 33.06 44.59
C THR A 598 -13.31 31.55 44.57
N LEU A 599 -13.23 30.88 45.72
CA LEU A 599 -13.59 29.47 45.90
C LEU A 599 -14.93 29.09 45.22
N LYS A 600 -15.90 30.02 45.17
CA LYS A 600 -17.15 29.84 44.45
C LYS A 600 -17.60 31.16 43.83
N THR A 601 -17.49 31.24 42.51
CA THR A 601 -17.83 32.43 41.72
C THR A 601 -19.06 32.14 40.87
N THR A 602 -19.98 33.11 40.71
CA THR A 602 -21.16 32.94 39.86
C THR A 602 -21.11 33.89 38.67
N LEU A 603 -21.10 33.34 37.46
CA LEU A 603 -21.31 34.07 36.21
C LEU A 603 -22.82 34.22 35.97
N PRO A 604 -23.38 35.44 35.99
CA PRO A 604 -24.80 35.66 35.71
C PRO A 604 -25.11 35.36 34.23
N ILE A 605 -26.22 34.67 33.95
CA ILE A 605 -26.64 34.38 32.57
C ILE A 605 -27.84 35.28 32.20
N PRO A 606 -27.68 36.24 31.27
CA PRO A 606 -28.78 37.10 30.83
C PRO A 606 -29.95 36.32 30.23
N ASN A 607 -31.18 36.81 30.38
CA ASN A 607 -32.40 36.18 29.84
C ASN A 607 -32.38 35.97 28.32
N SER A 608 -31.58 36.74 27.58
CA SER A 608 -31.37 36.59 26.13
C SER A 608 -30.65 35.30 25.72
N ILE A 609 -29.94 34.63 26.64
CA ILE A 609 -29.28 33.36 26.37
C ILE A 609 -30.31 32.23 26.47
N SER A 610 -30.49 31.46 25.39
CA SER A 610 -31.49 30.37 25.34
C SER A 610 -31.08 29.14 26.16
N ASN A 611 -32.05 28.28 26.47
CA ASN A 611 -31.76 26.97 27.06
C ASN A 611 -31.08 26.10 26.00
N SER A 612 -29.81 25.78 26.20
CA SER A 612 -28.98 25.01 25.27
C SER A 612 -27.69 24.54 25.93
N ILE A 613 -26.88 23.83 25.16
CA ILE A 613 -25.53 23.46 25.53
C ILE A 613 -24.56 24.55 25.06
N TYR A 614 -23.69 24.97 25.97
CA TYR A 614 -22.65 25.96 25.73
C TYR A 614 -21.29 25.44 26.16
N ILE A 615 -20.22 26.07 25.65
CA ILE A 615 -18.85 25.86 26.16
C ILE A 615 -18.49 27.08 26.99
N LEU A 616 -18.26 26.87 28.28
CA LEU A 616 -17.66 27.85 29.18
C LEU A 616 -16.14 27.81 29.00
N GLY A 617 -15.53 28.95 28.70
CA GLY A 617 -14.10 29.17 28.78
C GLY A 617 -13.77 30.09 29.95
N VAL A 618 -12.75 29.75 30.73
CA VAL A 618 -12.17 30.61 31.77
C VAL A 618 -10.68 30.72 31.53
N LYS A 619 -10.19 31.95 31.33
CA LYS A 619 -8.80 32.24 30.99
C LYS A 619 -8.22 33.20 32.02
N ASN A 620 -7.14 32.80 32.67
CA ASN A 620 -6.32 33.69 33.51
C ASN A 620 -4.87 33.71 32.99
N SER A 621 -3.97 34.40 33.69
CA SER A 621 -2.57 34.52 33.27
C SER A 621 -1.82 33.18 33.20
N ASN A 622 -2.32 32.14 33.88
CA ASN A 622 -1.60 30.90 34.12
C ASN A 622 -2.26 29.67 33.46
N GLN A 623 -3.55 29.72 33.13
CA GLN A 623 -4.32 28.58 32.64
C GLN A 623 -5.54 29.00 31.80
N THR A 624 -6.02 28.06 30.99
CA THR A 624 -7.32 28.15 30.33
C THR A 624 -8.12 26.88 30.60
N PHE A 625 -9.31 27.02 31.15
CA PHE A 625 -10.24 25.95 31.48
C PHE A 625 -11.43 26.00 30.53
N PHE A 626 -11.84 24.84 30.02
CA PHE A 626 -13.05 24.71 29.21
C PHE A 626 -13.98 23.67 29.81
N LYS A 627 -15.28 23.97 29.88
CA LYS A 627 -16.29 23.00 30.28
C LYS A 627 -17.58 23.16 29.50
N LYS A 628 -18.15 22.04 29.09
CA LYS A 628 -19.49 21.96 28.50
C LYS A 628 -20.54 22.15 29.59
N ILE A 629 -21.44 23.13 29.41
CA ILE A 629 -22.49 23.47 30.37
C ILE A 629 -23.85 23.38 29.67
N LEU A 630 -24.80 22.65 30.26
CA LEU A 630 -26.20 22.72 29.88
C LEU A 630 -26.86 23.87 30.65
N VAL A 631 -27.23 24.93 29.96
CA VAL A 631 -28.04 26.03 30.51
C VAL A 631 -29.50 25.65 30.34
N ASN A 632 -30.22 25.51 31.45
CA ASN A 632 -31.64 25.15 31.46
C ASN A 632 -32.39 25.97 32.52
N LYS A 633 -32.80 27.17 32.13
CA LYS A 633 -33.57 28.11 32.95
C LYS A 633 -35.00 27.58 33.12
N GLN A 634 -35.53 27.71 34.33
CA GLN A 634 -36.93 27.37 34.64
C GLN A 634 -37.89 28.47 34.23
#